data_AF-A0A954A3B4-F1
#
_entry.id   AF-A0A954A3B4-F1
#
_cell.length_a   1.000
_cell.length_b   1.000
_cell.length_c   1.000
_cell.angle_alpha   90.00
_cell.angle_beta   90.00
_cell.angle_gamma   90.00
#
_symmetry.space_group_name_H-M   'P 1'
#
loop_
_entity.id
_entity.type
_entity.pdbx_description
1 polymer ?
#
loop_
_entity_poly.entity_id
_entity_poly.type
_entity_poly.pdbx_seq_one_letter_code
_entity_poly.pdbx_strand_id
1 'polypeptide(L)'
;MKPRTRRRGSYVRSLGVALVALMCASGSLSAGVGAWQFIRGDFNGDGVNDVADGVGILSYLFVAGSAAPLCEDAADVNDDGVISLVDAVYQLTHALAGGAAPPAPYPTCGVDLSFDSLGCDGPLAFCDEANLPPNLVVAFSDDALEDTPGVRMSPNIASVTPSNFAELRFGMRPVLVQLGATAGTVEITQTGPIQLYDSSGNLLGNPASVPAASLPTELLINATGIGEASLVAVHVGVGGSAPDAVTIHVSKDTGIAGRDLSGYPHYEFVRTINDDSIVQAGIEPNRHAERAGLPYRAYVVAHRTPAQWAADNTLVDVSGGFELGTVNGSSIQTNITDVWTSGLDSGTGVVGVGYDLVLDFGLDGTLDPGDMIDGLAYGEAGFYIIGDMTAMGPHAVTETIYSGGTFLGQDLYYPTDIATLSDVPIVVISHGNGHMYTWYDYLGIHLASWGYVVMSHQNNTGPGIETSSTTTLTNTDYLLDNLATIAGGALLGRVDTNWIAWVGHSRGGEGVARAYDRLVEGTAPAGMSYTPDQIKFICSIAPTVFLGTAASDPHDVAYNLLAGAADGDVNGCADCDICQFFRIHQRGTGTTSATYVQGASHNDFNCCGFADGTGPLLIGRPAAQTVAKSYLLAHMEYLSRGNLATKDFLVRNFNAFHPIGIPGNVVVANQWKDPSQTADVIDSYQTQTSTGVSSSGGAVAFDVSNVNEGIYNDNNTTFTWTTADPMNGMTQASSTPDDSRGVVFDWPSGSSRFYQWEVPAAQSNFADDSFLTLRACQGTRHPNTNALAGTLNFTVTLTDTFGTSSSINITDFGTITRPYQRSRCGTGSGWANEFNIVRLRVADFENDASGIDLSTIATVRLDFGPGLSSTLGRIGVDDLQLTED
;
A
#
# COMPACT_ATOMS: atom_id res chain seq x y z
N MET A 1 -25.48 50.81 38.63
CA MET A 1 -24.91 52.16 38.46
C MET A 1 -24.34 52.27 37.06
N LYS A 2 -24.64 53.37 36.37
CA LYS A 2 -24.10 53.76 35.05
C LYS A 2 -23.08 54.89 35.26
N PRO A 3 -22.19 55.15 34.31
CA PRO A 3 -22.48 56.05 33.17
C PRO A 3 -22.25 55.31 31.83
N ARG A 4 -22.99 55.40 30.70
CA ARG A 4 -23.69 56.48 29.96
C ARG A 4 -22.81 57.73 29.81
N THR A 5 -22.26 58.03 28.62
CA THR A 5 -22.94 58.76 27.51
C THR A 5 -22.03 58.79 26.25
N ARG A 6 -22.50 58.40 25.05
CA ARG A 6 -23.17 59.21 23.98
C ARG A 6 -22.21 60.13 23.19
N ARG A 7 -22.27 60.34 21.86
CA ARG A 7 -23.09 59.86 20.72
C ARG A 7 -22.73 60.73 19.48
N ARG A 8 -23.08 60.25 18.28
CA ARG A 8 -23.44 60.95 17.00
C ARG A 8 -22.31 61.15 15.99
N GLY A 9 -22.52 60.99 14.68
CA GLY A 9 -23.75 60.74 13.89
C GLY A 9 -23.37 60.08 12.54
N SER A 10 -24.16 59.21 11.92
CA SER A 10 -25.50 59.35 11.33
C SER A 10 -25.51 59.99 9.92
N TYR A 11 -25.98 59.16 8.96
CA TYR A 11 -26.73 59.45 7.71
C TYR A 11 -26.06 59.32 6.33
N VAL A 12 -26.32 58.14 5.71
CA VAL A 12 -27.05 57.90 4.45
C VAL A 12 -26.54 58.54 3.15
N ARG A 13 -26.17 57.68 2.19
CA ARG A 13 -26.65 57.57 0.78
C ARG A 13 -25.78 56.52 0.05
N SER A 14 -26.24 55.29 -0.19
CA SER A 14 -27.10 54.83 -1.31
C SER A 14 -26.31 54.48 -2.59
N LEU A 15 -26.61 53.26 -3.09
CA LEU A 15 -26.30 52.65 -4.40
C LEU A 15 -24.89 52.04 -4.57
N GLY A 16 -24.85 50.73 -4.85
CA GLY A 16 -23.65 50.06 -5.36
C GLY A 16 -23.48 48.56 -5.12
N VAL A 17 -24.45 47.82 -4.58
CA VAL A 17 -24.37 46.34 -4.46
C VAL A 17 -25.51 45.72 -5.24
N ALA A 18 -25.31 45.56 -6.55
CA ALA A 18 -26.09 44.70 -7.45
C ALA A 18 -25.51 44.77 -8.87
N LEU A 19 -24.24 44.36 -9.09
CA LEU A 19 -23.74 43.95 -10.42
C LEU A 19 -22.36 43.25 -10.35
N VAL A 20 -22.28 42.04 -9.78
CA VAL A 20 -21.17 41.08 -10.08
C VAL A 20 -21.67 39.62 -10.09
N ALA A 21 -22.83 39.30 -9.50
CA ALA A 21 -23.36 37.93 -9.44
C ALA A 21 -24.18 37.46 -10.67
N LEU A 22 -23.89 37.91 -11.89
CA LEU A 22 -24.58 37.38 -13.08
C LEU A 22 -23.72 37.49 -14.36
N MET A 23 -22.69 36.65 -14.49
CA MET A 23 -21.99 36.37 -15.76
C MET A 23 -21.10 35.11 -15.67
N CYS A 24 -21.68 33.94 -15.34
CA CYS A 24 -21.01 32.64 -15.55
C CYS A 24 -21.99 31.65 -16.18
N ALA A 25 -22.34 31.89 -17.44
CA ALA A 25 -23.12 30.95 -18.26
C ALA A 25 -22.96 31.29 -19.76
N SER A 26 -21.73 31.33 -20.26
CA SER A 26 -21.35 31.24 -21.68
C SER A 26 -19.87 31.51 -21.79
N GLY A 27 -19.15 30.70 -22.58
CA GLY A 27 -17.70 30.74 -22.70
C GLY A 27 -17.09 32.10 -23.06
N SER A 28 -15.78 32.15 -22.82
CA SER A 28 -14.83 33.21 -23.19
C SER A 28 -14.91 34.50 -22.36
N LEU A 29 -14.16 34.52 -21.25
CA LEU A 29 -13.60 35.75 -20.69
C LEU A 29 -12.12 35.50 -20.39
N SER A 30 -11.29 35.84 -21.38
CA SER A 30 -9.96 36.37 -21.13
C SER A 30 -10.14 37.65 -20.31
N ALA A 31 -9.87 37.57 -19.02
CA ALA A 31 -9.56 38.73 -18.19
C ALA A 31 -8.08 38.62 -17.88
N GLY A 32 -7.24 39.22 -18.73
CA GLY A 32 -5.82 39.36 -18.45
C GLY A 32 -5.61 40.26 -17.24
N VAL A 33 -5.32 39.65 -16.10
CA VAL A 33 -4.30 40.18 -15.19
C VAL A 33 -2.97 39.79 -15.82
N GLY A 34 -2.28 40.75 -16.42
CA GLY A 34 -0.91 40.53 -16.86
C GLY A 34 -0.08 40.26 -15.61
N ALA A 35 0.58 39.11 -15.53
CA ALA A 35 1.58 38.86 -14.50
C ALA A 35 2.79 39.76 -14.81
N TRP A 36 2.96 40.82 -14.01
CA TRP A 36 4.06 41.77 -14.15
C TRP A 36 5.28 41.21 -13.43
N GLN A 37 6.44 41.22 -14.09
CA GLN A 37 7.69 40.74 -13.47
C GLN A 37 8.37 41.85 -12.67
N PHE A 38 8.88 41.52 -11.48
CA PHE A 38 9.62 42.40 -10.60
C PHE A 38 10.70 41.62 -9.84
N ILE A 39 11.59 42.34 -9.16
CA ILE A 39 12.49 41.78 -8.15
C ILE A 39 11.97 42.23 -6.79
N ARG A 40 11.64 41.29 -5.91
CA ARG A 40 11.16 41.57 -4.55
C ARG A 40 12.23 42.33 -3.78
N GLY A 41 11.81 43.45 -3.19
CA GLY A 41 12.69 44.40 -2.52
C GLY A 41 13.39 45.41 -3.42
N ASP A 42 13.23 45.37 -4.76
CA ASP A 42 13.66 46.47 -5.66
C ASP A 42 12.54 47.53 -5.76
N PHE A 43 12.42 48.34 -4.71
CA PHE A 43 11.43 49.42 -4.63
C PHE A 43 11.59 50.44 -5.77
N ASN A 44 12.83 50.75 -6.15
CA ASN A 44 13.14 51.84 -7.06
C ASN A 44 13.24 51.41 -8.54
N GLY A 45 13.28 50.10 -8.79
CA GLY A 45 13.16 49.49 -10.11
C GLY A 45 14.44 49.58 -10.95
N ASP A 46 15.62 49.70 -10.33
CA ASP A 46 16.90 49.79 -11.03
C ASP A 46 17.59 48.42 -11.23
N GLY A 47 16.93 47.34 -10.80
CA GLY A 47 17.42 45.97 -10.88
C GLY A 47 18.44 45.64 -9.80
N VAL A 48 18.67 46.52 -8.82
CA VAL A 48 19.66 46.33 -7.76
C VAL A 48 18.99 46.48 -6.39
N ASN A 49 18.70 45.34 -5.76
CA ASN A 49 18.18 45.30 -4.40
C ASN A 49 19.25 45.79 -3.40
N ASP A 50 19.12 47.04 -2.94
CA ASP A 50 20.07 47.69 -2.03
C ASP A 50 19.43 48.58 -0.94
N VAL A 51 20.26 49.37 -0.27
CA VAL A 51 19.84 50.26 0.83
C VAL A 51 18.89 51.36 0.34
N ALA A 52 19.02 51.80 -0.91
CA ALA A 52 18.15 52.80 -1.51
C ALA A 52 16.70 52.33 -1.56
N ASP A 53 16.45 51.03 -1.75
CA ASP A 53 15.09 50.49 -1.76
C ASP A 53 14.45 50.50 -0.38
N GLY A 54 15.20 50.07 0.65
CA GLY A 54 14.73 50.13 2.03
C GLY A 54 14.43 51.57 2.48
N VAL A 55 15.23 52.54 2.02
CA VAL A 55 14.97 53.98 2.24
C VAL A 55 13.76 54.47 1.42
N GLY A 56 13.56 53.91 0.23
CA GLY A 56 12.40 54.14 -0.63
C GLY A 56 11.09 53.76 0.06
N ILE A 57 11.02 52.53 0.61
CA ILE A 57 9.87 52.03 1.38
C ILE A 57 9.60 52.93 2.60
N LEU A 58 10.63 53.31 3.35
CA LEU A 58 10.47 54.25 4.48
C LEU A 58 9.95 55.62 4.04
N SER A 59 10.42 56.12 2.90
CA SER A 59 9.98 57.39 2.35
C SER A 59 8.52 57.34 1.89
N TYR A 60 8.12 56.23 1.27
CA TYR A 60 6.73 55.97 0.89
C TYR A 60 5.79 55.97 2.10
N LEU A 61 6.18 55.30 3.18
CA LEU A 61 5.36 55.15 4.38
C LEU A 61 5.25 56.44 5.23
N PHE A 62 6.31 57.25 5.31
CA PHE A 62 6.40 58.32 6.32
C PHE A 62 6.57 59.74 5.77
N VAL A 63 6.87 59.92 4.48
CA VAL A 63 7.08 61.25 3.89
C VAL A 63 5.90 61.61 2.98
N ALA A 64 5.06 62.54 3.40
CA ALA A 64 3.91 62.96 2.61
C ALA A 64 4.33 63.52 1.24
N GLY A 65 3.83 62.93 0.15
CA GLY A 65 4.11 63.33 -1.23
C GLY A 65 5.38 62.71 -1.83
N SER A 66 5.96 61.70 -1.19
CA SER A 66 6.99 60.83 -1.78
C SER A 66 6.44 60.04 -2.98
N ALA A 67 7.36 59.52 -3.80
CA ALA A 67 6.99 58.65 -4.91
C ALA A 67 6.38 57.35 -4.37
N ALA A 68 5.29 56.90 -4.98
CA ALA A 68 4.76 55.56 -4.77
C ALA A 68 5.75 54.52 -5.32
N PRO A 69 5.78 53.29 -4.77
CA PRO A 69 6.53 52.20 -5.37
C PRO A 69 6.09 52.00 -6.81
N LEU A 70 7.04 51.64 -7.66
CA LEU A 70 6.76 51.34 -9.06
C LEU A 70 6.04 50.00 -9.24
N CYS A 71 6.28 49.07 -8.32
CA CYS A 71 5.48 47.87 -8.10
C CYS A 71 5.18 47.71 -6.61
N GLU A 72 3.92 47.54 -6.23
CA GLU A 72 3.53 47.37 -4.82
C GLU A 72 4.08 46.06 -4.25
N ASP A 73 4.08 44.99 -5.05
CA ASP A 73 4.62 43.67 -4.67
C ASP A 73 6.14 43.71 -4.43
N ALA A 74 6.87 44.59 -5.14
CA ALA A 74 8.29 44.80 -4.90
C ALA A 74 8.56 45.49 -3.54
N ALA A 75 7.59 46.26 -3.04
CA ALA A 75 7.68 46.97 -1.77
C ALA A 75 7.14 46.16 -0.58
N ASP A 76 6.41 45.07 -0.83
CA ASP A 76 6.08 44.03 0.13
C ASP A 76 7.20 42.96 0.14
N VAL A 77 8.24 43.28 0.89
CA VAL A 77 9.50 42.53 0.88
C VAL A 77 9.37 41.21 1.65
N ASN A 78 8.44 41.12 2.59
CA ASN A 78 8.17 39.88 3.33
C ASN A 78 6.92 39.13 2.89
N ASP A 79 6.28 39.55 1.79
CA ASP A 79 5.20 38.86 1.08
C ASP A 79 4.01 38.53 2.00
N ASP A 80 3.55 39.52 2.78
CA ASP A 80 2.42 39.35 3.70
C ASP A 80 1.12 40.05 3.26
N GLY A 81 1.13 40.63 2.06
CA GLY A 81 0.07 41.39 1.42
C GLY A 81 -0.09 42.81 1.95
N VAL A 82 0.89 43.33 2.70
CA VAL A 82 0.83 44.66 3.32
C VAL A 82 2.19 45.38 3.33
N ILE A 83 2.34 46.39 2.47
CA ILE A 83 3.51 47.30 2.53
C ILE A 83 3.53 48.06 3.87
N SER A 84 4.55 47.78 4.70
CA SER A 84 4.66 48.23 6.08
C SER A 84 6.09 48.54 6.50
N LEU A 85 6.27 48.96 7.76
CA LEU A 85 7.61 49.17 8.32
C LEU A 85 8.41 47.85 8.41
N VAL A 86 7.72 46.70 8.44
CA VAL A 86 8.36 45.38 8.49
C VAL A 86 9.18 45.15 7.23
N ASP A 87 8.64 45.50 6.06
CA ASP A 87 9.29 45.40 4.75
C ASP A 87 10.57 46.20 4.65
N ALA A 88 10.52 47.46 5.09
CA ALA A 88 11.70 48.31 5.15
C ALA A 88 12.79 47.75 6.07
N VAL A 89 12.40 47.19 7.22
CA VAL A 89 13.36 46.55 8.15
C VAL A 89 13.92 45.27 7.53
N TYR A 90 13.08 44.48 6.87
CA TYR A 90 13.47 43.26 6.16
C TYR A 90 14.53 43.58 5.09
N GLN A 91 14.22 44.52 4.21
CA GLN A 91 15.08 44.98 3.11
C GLN A 91 16.43 45.50 3.62
N LEU A 92 16.42 46.37 4.64
CA LEU A 92 17.66 46.92 5.20
C LEU A 92 18.48 45.86 5.96
N THR A 93 17.82 44.91 6.61
CA THR A 93 18.52 43.81 7.31
C THR A 93 19.18 42.87 6.31
N HIS A 94 18.48 42.55 5.22
CA HIS A 94 19.04 41.80 4.10
C HIS A 94 20.25 42.53 3.49
N ALA A 95 20.07 43.80 3.07
CA ALA A 95 21.09 44.58 2.38
C ALA A 95 22.34 44.94 3.22
N LEU A 96 22.23 45.09 4.54
CA LEU A 96 23.34 45.55 5.40
C LEU A 96 23.91 44.49 6.35
N ALA A 97 23.09 43.52 6.78
CA ALA A 97 23.44 42.59 7.84
C ALA A 97 23.44 41.12 7.38
N GLY A 98 23.15 40.85 6.10
CA GLY A 98 23.03 39.49 5.56
C GLY A 98 21.87 38.71 6.19
N GLY A 99 20.74 39.38 6.42
CA GLY A 99 19.49 38.73 6.81
C GLY A 99 18.96 37.76 5.74
N ALA A 100 17.85 37.08 6.05
CA ALA A 100 17.17 36.19 5.10
C ALA A 100 16.93 36.89 3.76
N ALA A 101 17.08 36.17 2.66
CA ALA A 101 16.75 36.68 1.33
C ALA A 101 15.23 36.89 1.23
N PRO A 102 14.77 37.96 0.54
CA PRO A 102 13.35 38.13 0.25
C PRO A 102 12.76 36.86 -0.38
N PRO A 103 11.49 36.52 -0.09
CA PRO A 103 10.75 35.50 -0.84
C PRO A 103 10.78 35.77 -2.34
N ALA A 104 10.55 34.73 -3.15
CA ALA A 104 10.48 34.90 -4.60
C ALA A 104 9.45 35.98 -4.99
N PRO A 105 9.70 36.78 -6.04
CA PRO A 105 10.84 36.71 -6.97
C PRO A 105 12.10 37.47 -6.49
N TYR A 106 13.19 36.78 -6.13
CA TYR A 106 14.51 37.36 -5.78
C TYR A 106 15.60 36.28 -5.91
N PRO A 107 16.83 36.59 -6.36
CA PRO A 107 17.35 37.88 -6.83
C PRO A 107 17.03 38.18 -8.30
N THR A 108 16.38 37.24 -8.97
CA THR A 108 15.96 37.33 -10.37
C THR A 108 14.56 37.90 -10.49
N CYS A 109 14.26 38.46 -11.66
CA CYS A 109 12.91 38.87 -11.98
C CYS A 109 11.98 37.66 -12.06
N GLY A 110 10.79 37.80 -11.50
CA GLY A 110 9.73 36.80 -11.57
C GLY A 110 8.37 37.41 -11.26
N VAL A 111 7.35 36.57 -11.24
CA VAL A 111 5.96 36.97 -10.98
C VAL A 111 5.63 36.78 -9.51
N ASP A 112 4.62 37.49 -9.01
CA ASP A 112 4.07 37.20 -7.69
C ASP A 112 3.27 35.88 -7.74
N LEU A 113 3.56 34.97 -6.81
CA LEU A 113 2.87 33.68 -6.67
C LEU A 113 1.92 33.69 -5.46
N SER A 114 1.97 34.73 -4.64
CA SER A 114 1.08 34.95 -3.50
C SER A 114 -0.03 35.91 -3.94
N PHE A 115 -1.20 35.36 -4.27
CA PHE A 115 -2.30 36.19 -4.82
C PHE A 115 -2.93 37.06 -3.73
N ASP A 116 -2.66 38.37 -3.77
CA ASP A 116 -3.31 39.34 -2.89
C ASP A 116 -3.88 40.57 -3.64
N SER A 117 -4.03 41.70 -2.95
CA SER A 117 -4.63 42.93 -3.50
C SER A 117 -3.62 43.97 -4.00
N LEU A 118 -2.33 43.74 -3.75
CA LEU A 118 -1.20 44.48 -4.28
C LEU A 118 -0.96 44.08 -5.74
N GLY A 119 -0.29 44.94 -6.48
CA GLY A 119 0.07 44.67 -7.86
C GLY A 119 1.07 45.68 -8.43
N CYS A 120 1.67 45.34 -9.56
CA CYS A 120 2.50 46.28 -10.30
C CYS A 120 1.68 47.09 -11.34
N ASP A 121 1.63 48.42 -11.19
CA ASP A 121 0.99 49.33 -12.15
C ASP A 121 2.04 50.08 -13.00
N GLY A 122 2.65 49.41 -13.99
CA GLY A 122 3.63 50.08 -14.87
C GLY A 122 4.10 49.26 -16.10
N PRO A 123 4.52 49.93 -17.21
CA PRO A 123 5.10 49.23 -18.36
C PRO A 123 6.46 48.62 -17.99
N LEU A 124 6.58 47.29 -18.12
CA LEU A 124 7.76 46.39 -18.19
C LEU A 124 9.18 47.02 -18.13
N ALA A 125 9.51 47.83 -17.12
CA ALA A 125 10.78 48.54 -17.06
C ALA A 125 11.75 47.98 -16.00
N PHE A 126 11.41 46.86 -15.36
CA PHE A 126 12.10 46.34 -14.17
C PHE A 126 13.14 45.25 -14.47
N CYS A 127 13.19 44.77 -15.72
CA CYS A 127 14.04 43.68 -16.14
C CYS A 127 14.55 44.02 -17.55
N ASP A 128 15.84 43.84 -17.84
CA ASP A 128 16.39 44.16 -19.15
C ASP A 128 15.76 43.25 -20.24
N GLU A 129 14.72 43.76 -20.90
CA GLU A 129 13.86 43.08 -21.90
C GLU A 129 14.61 42.48 -23.10
N ALA A 130 15.90 42.80 -23.26
CA ALA A 130 16.65 42.39 -24.44
C ALA A 130 17.20 40.95 -24.38
N ASN A 131 17.39 40.33 -23.19
CA ASN A 131 18.04 39.01 -23.05
C ASN A 131 17.67 38.27 -21.74
N LEU A 132 16.39 38.23 -21.34
CA LEU A 132 16.02 37.42 -20.18
C LEU A 132 16.18 35.92 -20.49
N PRO A 133 16.75 35.12 -19.57
CA PRO A 133 16.79 33.67 -19.73
C PRO A 133 15.35 33.13 -19.80
N PRO A 134 15.13 31.99 -20.49
CA PRO A 134 13.88 31.27 -20.33
C PRO A 134 13.71 30.90 -18.85
N ASN A 135 12.46 30.87 -18.40
CA ASN A 135 12.10 30.40 -17.06
C ASN A 135 11.09 29.25 -17.22
N LEU A 136 11.42 28.09 -16.67
CA LEU A 136 10.57 26.92 -16.48
C LEU A 136 10.06 26.96 -15.04
N VAL A 137 8.78 27.27 -14.89
CA VAL A 137 8.12 27.24 -13.58
C VAL A 137 7.24 26.01 -13.53
N VAL A 138 7.57 25.02 -12.73
CA VAL A 138 6.66 23.90 -12.51
C VAL A 138 5.52 24.36 -11.61
N ALA A 139 4.26 24.11 -12.00
CA ALA A 139 3.15 24.61 -11.18
C ALA A 139 3.17 23.91 -9.81
N PHE A 140 2.91 24.68 -8.75
CA PHE A 140 2.98 24.22 -7.35
C PHE A 140 4.38 23.69 -6.98
N SER A 141 5.41 24.28 -7.57
CA SER A 141 6.80 24.17 -7.15
C SER A 141 7.30 25.58 -6.80
N ASP A 142 8.22 25.72 -5.85
CA ASP A 142 9.00 26.95 -5.73
C ASP A 142 10.16 26.92 -6.74
N ASP A 143 10.52 28.05 -7.36
CA ASP A 143 11.54 28.06 -8.42
C ASP A 143 12.96 27.78 -7.88
N ALA A 144 13.16 27.97 -6.56
CA ALA A 144 14.47 27.89 -5.92
C ALA A 144 14.87 26.45 -5.56
N LEU A 145 13.90 25.56 -5.32
CA LEU A 145 14.13 24.16 -4.99
C LEU A 145 14.14 23.26 -6.23
N GLU A 146 13.59 23.64 -7.39
CA GLU A 146 13.61 22.76 -8.59
C GLU A 146 15.02 22.29 -9.00
N ASP A 147 16.04 23.08 -8.66
CA ASP A 147 17.45 22.79 -8.92
C ASP A 147 18.11 21.84 -7.89
N THR A 148 17.55 21.65 -6.68
CA THR A 148 18.29 20.97 -5.59
C THR A 148 17.68 19.63 -5.12
N PRO A 149 16.35 19.46 -4.99
CA PRO A 149 15.73 18.13 -4.87
C PRO A 149 14.84 17.73 -6.06
N GLY A 150 14.64 18.61 -7.07
CA GLY A 150 13.79 18.34 -8.23
C GLY A 150 12.30 18.17 -7.90
N VAL A 151 11.50 17.83 -8.93
CA VAL A 151 10.05 17.59 -8.82
C VAL A 151 9.77 16.09 -8.88
N ARG A 152 8.89 15.59 -8.00
CA ARG A 152 8.45 14.18 -8.04
C ARG A 152 7.14 13.97 -8.79
N MET A 153 7.10 12.88 -9.54
CA MET A 153 5.88 12.38 -10.17
C MET A 153 5.94 10.87 -10.39
N SER A 154 4.83 10.26 -10.78
CA SER A 154 4.74 8.85 -11.10
C SER A 154 4.41 8.61 -12.57
N PRO A 155 4.84 7.47 -13.15
CA PRO A 155 4.45 7.10 -14.51
C PRO A 155 2.93 7.01 -14.65
N ASN A 156 2.42 7.42 -15.80
CA ASN A 156 1.02 7.18 -16.14
C ASN A 156 0.75 5.68 -16.31
N ILE A 157 -0.46 5.24 -15.93
CA ILE A 157 -0.92 3.83 -16.04
C ILE A 157 -0.78 3.24 -17.45
N ALA A 158 -0.82 4.09 -18.47
CA ALA A 158 -0.69 3.69 -19.86
C ALA A 158 0.02 4.76 -20.68
N SER A 159 0.50 4.37 -21.86
CA SER A 159 1.02 5.33 -22.84
C SER A 159 -0.05 6.33 -23.26
N VAL A 160 0.34 7.60 -23.32
CA VAL A 160 -0.52 8.71 -23.70
C VAL A 160 -0.69 8.75 -25.22
N THR A 161 -1.93 8.96 -25.64
CA THR A 161 -2.38 9.08 -27.04
C THR A 161 -3.39 10.22 -27.14
N PRO A 162 -3.65 10.78 -28.33
CA PRO A 162 -4.69 11.79 -28.48
C PRO A 162 -6.08 11.35 -28.01
N SER A 163 -6.38 10.05 -28.03
CA SER A 163 -7.69 9.51 -27.62
C SER A 163 -7.88 9.38 -26.10
N ASN A 164 -6.80 9.18 -25.34
CA ASN A 164 -6.87 9.01 -23.88
C ASN A 164 -6.20 10.16 -23.11
N PHE A 165 -5.68 11.18 -23.80
CA PHE A 165 -5.03 12.34 -23.17
C PHE A 165 -5.91 13.02 -22.11
N ALA A 166 -7.21 13.21 -22.40
CA ALA A 166 -8.13 13.82 -21.46
C ALA A 166 -8.28 13.03 -20.14
N GLU A 167 -8.06 11.72 -20.18
CA GLU A 167 -8.12 10.81 -19.03
C GLU A 167 -6.80 10.78 -18.25
N LEU A 168 -5.67 10.79 -18.97
CA LEU A 168 -4.33 10.63 -18.37
C LEU A 168 -3.67 11.95 -17.97
N ARG A 169 -4.23 13.10 -18.37
CA ARG A 169 -3.64 14.43 -18.05
C ARG A 169 -3.55 14.72 -16.55
N PHE A 170 -4.41 14.12 -15.72
CA PHE A 170 -4.42 14.37 -14.27
C PHE A 170 -3.19 13.75 -13.56
N GLY A 171 -2.55 12.74 -14.16
CA GLY A 171 -1.27 12.20 -13.69
C GLY A 171 -0.05 12.96 -14.21
N MET A 172 -0.25 14.06 -14.95
CA MET A 172 0.85 14.86 -15.54
C MET A 172 1.20 16.05 -14.67
N ARG A 173 2.45 16.52 -14.79
CA ARG A 173 2.92 17.71 -14.10
C ARG A 173 2.91 18.92 -15.04
N PRO A 174 2.18 20.00 -14.74
CA PRO A 174 2.22 21.22 -15.54
C PRO A 174 3.55 21.95 -15.37
N VAL A 175 4.09 22.47 -16.46
CA VAL A 175 5.25 23.37 -16.48
C VAL A 175 4.93 24.58 -17.33
N LEU A 176 5.04 25.75 -16.72
CA LEU A 176 4.82 27.03 -17.34
C LEU A 176 6.14 27.53 -17.93
N VAL A 177 6.16 27.68 -19.25
CA VAL A 177 7.30 28.27 -19.95
C VAL A 177 7.07 29.77 -20.01
N GLN A 178 8.03 30.54 -19.53
CA GLN A 178 8.01 31.99 -19.55
C GLN A 178 9.30 32.54 -20.16
N LEU A 179 9.18 33.73 -20.75
CA LEU A 179 10.29 34.51 -21.26
C LEU A 179 9.88 35.98 -21.27
N GLY A 180 10.74 36.87 -20.79
CA GLY A 180 10.45 38.31 -20.81
C GLY A 180 10.78 39.03 -22.14
N ALA A 181 11.15 38.31 -23.20
CA ALA A 181 11.48 38.90 -24.51
C ALA A 181 10.45 38.52 -25.59
N THR A 182 10.20 39.41 -26.55
CA THR A 182 9.15 39.24 -27.58
C THR A 182 9.62 38.60 -28.90
N ALA A 183 10.89 38.21 -29.01
CA ALA A 183 11.47 37.66 -30.23
C ALA A 183 12.27 36.36 -29.99
N GLY A 184 12.31 35.48 -30.98
CA GLY A 184 13.03 34.20 -30.92
C GLY A 184 12.12 33.00 -30.57
N THR A 185 12.76 31.90 -30.18
CA THR A 185 12.10 30.63 -29.83
C THR A 185 12.77 30.07 -28.58
N VAL A 186 12.01 29.53 -27.64
CA VAL A 186 12.54 28.73 -26.54
C VAL A 186 12.58 27.27 -27.02
N GLU A 187 13.78 26.68 -26.99
CA GLU A 187 13.98 25.25 -27.24
C GLU A 187 14.12 24.51 -25.90
N ILE A 188 13.27 23.52 -25.69
CA ILE A 188 13.23 22.72 -24.46
C ILE A 188 13.70 21.31 -24.78
N THR A 189 14.86 20.94 -24.25
CA THR A 189 15.42 19.58 -24.40
C THR A 189 14.93 18.71 -23.26
N GLN A 190 14.47 17.51 -23.58
CA GLN A 190 13.99 16.51 -22.62
C GLN A 190 15.04 15.40 -22.47
N THR A 191 15.34 14.97 -21.25
CA THR A 191 16.16 13.77 -20.98
C THR A 191 15.46 12.85 -19.99
N GLY A 192 15.80 11.55 -20.02
CA GLY A 192 15.16 10.56 -19.15
C GLY A 192 13.79 10.09 -19.64
N PRO A 193 13.02 9.39 -18.80
CA PRO A 193 11.76 8.74 -19.17
C PRO A 193 10.55 9.69 -19.18
N ILE A 194 10.67 10.87 -19.80
CA ILE A 194 9.57 11.86 -19.87
C ILE A 194 9.20 12.24 -21.31
N GLN A 195 8.00 12.78 -21.48
CA GLN A 195 7.47 13.35 -22.71
C GLN A 195 6.72 14.66 -22.42
N LEU A 196 6.88 15.66 -23.28
CA LEU A 196 6.15 16.93 -23.21
C LEU A 196 4.93 16.97 -24.13
N TYR A 197 3.81 17.45 -23.61
CA TYR A 197 2.57 17.68 -24.35
C TYR A 197 2.16 19.15 -24.27
N ASP A 198 1.50 19.66 -25.31
CA ASP A 198 0.76 20.93 -25.21
C ASP A 198 -0.58 20.74 -24.49
N SER A 199 -1.24 21.85 -24.13
CA SER A 199 -2.55 21.84 -23.46
C SER A 199 -3.68 21.21 -24.28
N SER A 200 -3.46 20.98 -25.58
CA SER A 200 -4.40 20.30 -26.48
C SER A 200 -4.13 18.79 -26.61
N GLY A 201 -3.10 18.28 -25.95
CA GLY A 201 -2.73 16.86 -25.97
C GLY A 201 -1.85 16.43 -27.15
N ASN A 202 -1.20 17.38 -27.83
CA ASN A 202 -0.23 17.04 -28.86
C ASN A 202 1.14 16.80 -28.24
N LEU A 203 1.75 15.65 -28.55
CA LEU A 203 3.12 15.34 -28.20
C LEU A 203 4.09 16.31 -28.90
N LEU A 204 4.98 16.93 -28.12
CA LEU A 204 6.00 17.85 -28.62
C LEU A 204 7.29 17.09 -28.99
N GLY A 205 8.05 17.67 -29.93
CA GLY A 205 9.36 17.13 -30.32
C GLY A 205 10.41 17.22 -29.20
N ASN A 206 11.56 16.60 -29.41
CA ASN A 206 12.74 16.77 -28.56
C ASN A 206 13.94 17.21 -29.44
N PRO A 207 14.36 18.49 -29.40
CA PRO A 207 13.83 19.55 -28.53
C PRO A 207 12.41 20.02 -28.92
N ALA A 208 11.63 20.46 -27.94
CA ALA A 208 10.35 21.11 -28.16
C ALA A 208 10.58 22.60 -28.45
N SER A 209 9.95 23.13 -29.50
CA SER A 209 10.12 24.54 -29.90
C SER A 209 8.88 25.35 -29.55
N VAL A 210 9.02 26.32 -28.64
CA VAL A 210 7.94 27.23 -28.22
C VAL A 210 8.26 28.65 -28.71
N PRO A 211 7.49 29.23 -29.65
CA PRO A 211 7.73 30.59 -30.11
C PRO A 211 7.62 31.61 -28.98
N ALA A 212 8.52 32.60 -28.90
CA ALA A 212 8.44 33.63 -27.86
C ALA A 212 7.09 34.37 -27.85
N ALA A 213 6.44 34.50 -29.02
CA ALA A 213 5.14 35.13 -29.17
C ALA A 213 3.95 34.33 -28.59
N SER A 214 4.13 33.05 -28.25
CA SER A 214 3.09 32.26 -27.56
C SER A 214 3.25 32.27 -26.04
N LEU A 215 4.36 32.79 -25.51
CA LEU A 215 4.64 32.79 -24.09
C LEU A 215 3.84 33.88 -23.34
N PRO A 216 3.46 33.64 -22.07
CA PRO A 216 3.65 32.40 -21.33
C PRO A 216 2.78 31.25 -21.86
N THR A 217 3.33 30.03 -21.88
CA THR A 217 2.61 28.82 -22.35
C THR A 217 2.78 27.71 -21.33
N GLU A 218 1.68 27.08 -20.93
CA GLU A 218 1.69 25.87 -20.12
C GLU A 218 1.86 24.63 -21.00
N LEU A 219 2.77 23.75 -20.58
CA LEU A 219 3.00 22.42 -21.12
C LEU A 219 2.74 21.38 -20.04
N LEU A 220 2.49 20.12 -20.43
CA LEU A 220 2.35 19.01 -19.51
C LEU A 220 3.50 18.02 -19.66
N ILE A 221 4.11 17.67 -18.54
CA ILE A 221 5.14 16.65 -18.40
C ILE A 221 4.44 15.32 -18.11
N ASN A 222 4.66 14.34 -18.99
CA ASN A 222 4.22 12.97 -18.83
C ASN A 222 5.40 12.06 -18.52
N ALA A 223 5.34 11.31 -17.42
CA ALA A 223 6.29 10.26 -17.12
C ALA A 223 5.92 8.96 -17.86
N THR A 224 6.93 8.32 -18.46
CA THR A 224 6.81 7.10 -19.27
C THR A 224 7.47 5.87 -18.64
N GLY A 225 8.20 6.05 -17.54
CA GLY A 225 8.88 5.01 -16.78
C GLY A 225 9.62 5.61 -15.59
N ILE A 226 10.04 4.77 -14.64
CA ILE A 226 10.77 5.17 -13.43
C ILE A 226 12.20 5.62 -13.79
N GLY A 227 12.72 6.60 -13.06
CA GLY A 227 14.08 7.10 -13.17
C GLY A 227 14.20 8.62 -13.21
N GLU A 228 15.44 9.07 -13.32
CA GLU A 228 15.81 10.49 -13.39
C GLU A 228 15.55 11.08 -14.78
N ALA A 229 15.00 12.29 -14.80
CA ALA A 229 14.70 13.05 -16.00
C ALA A 229 15.03 14.54 -15.82
N SER A 230 15.13 15.27 -16.93
CA SER A 230 15.26 16.72 -16.87
C SER A 230 14.67 17.42 -18.08
N LEU A 231 14.24 18.66 -17.85
CA LEU A 231 13.91 19.63 -18.88
C LEU A 231 14.95 20.73 -18.86
N VAL A 232 15.46 21.11 -20.03
CA VAL A 232 16.41 22.23 -20.16
C VAL A 232 15.90 23.19 -21.23
N ALA A 233 15.50 24.38 -20.83
CA ALA A 233 15.06 25.45 -21.71
C ALA A 233 16.23 26.37 -22.10
N VAL A 234 16.33 26.68 -23.39
CA VAL A 234 17.32 27.63 -23.94
C VAL A 234 16.61 28.59 -24.89
N HIS A 235 16.88 29.89 -24.76
CA HIS A 235 16.37 30.88 -25.70
C HIS A 235 17.27 30.96 -26.93
N VAL A 236 16.71 30.63 -28.09
CA VAL A 236 17.42 30.53 -29.37
C VAL A 236 17.04 31.69 -30.28
N GLY A 237 18.05 32.26 -30.93
CA GLY A 237 17.90 33.39 -31.87
C GLY A 237 18.19 34.77 -31.27
N VAL A 238 18.49 34.82 -29.97
CA VAL A 238 18.93 36.03 -29.25
C VAL A 238 20.23 35.65 -28.51
N GLY A 239 21.28 36.47 -28.62
CA GLY A 239 22.61 36.06 -28.21
C GLY A 239 22.83 36.17 -26.69
N GLY A 240 23.06 35.04 -26.01
CA GLY A 240 23.61 35.02 -24.64
C GLY A 240 22.68 34.63 -23.50
N SER A 241 21.56 33.94 -23.74
CA SER A 241 20.68 33.46 -22.65
C SER A 241 21.30 32.31 -21.86
N ALA A 242 21.29 32.39 -20.52
CA ALA A 242 21.56 31.23 -19.66
C ALA A 242 20.46 30.18 -19.84
N PRO A 243 20.79 28.87 -19.85
CA PRO A 243 19.78 27.83 -19.81
C PRO A 243 19.09 27.84 -18.45
N ASP A 244 17.84 27.38 -18.45
CA ASP A 244 17.10 27.08 -17.24
C ASP A 244 16.67 25.61 -17.24
N ALA A 245 16.65 24.97 -16.07
CA ALA A 245 16.52 23.54 -15.97
C ALA A 245 15.62 23.10 -14.82
N VAL A 246 14.89 22.01 -15.06
CA VAL A 246 14.06 21.35 -14.04
C VAL A 246 14.52 19.91 -13.94
N THR A 247 14.86 19.48 -12.72
CA THR A 247 15.13 18.06 -12.42
C THR A 247 13.83 17.35 -12.06
N ILE A 248 13.62 16.15 -12.60
CA ILE A 248 12.40 15.38 -12.41
C ILE A 248 12.75 13.97 -11.94
N HIS A 249 12.21 13.59 -10.80
CA HIS A 249 12.34 12.28 -10.18
C HIS A 249 11.07 11.48 -10.44
N VAL A 250 11.14 10.50 -11.34
CA VAL A 250 10.01 9.61 -11.60
C VAL A 250 10.13 8.36 -10.73
N SER A 251 9.19 8.18 -9.81
CA SER A 251 9.14 7.01 -8.91
C SER A 251 7.74 6.45 -8.79
N LYS A 252 7.64 5.24 -8.24
CA LYS A 252 6.36 4.63 -7.90
C LYS A 252 5.57 5.51 -6.91
N ASP A 253 4.26 5.62 -7.11
CA ASP A 253 3.38 6.38 -6.24
C ASP A 253 3.24 5.66 -4.89
N THR A 254 3.57 6.34 -3.80
CA THR A 254 3.45 5.81 -2.44
C THR A 254 2.03 5.93 -1.89
N GLY A 255 1.20 6.76 -2.49
CA GLY A 255 -0.08 7.19 -1.93
C GLY A 255 0.06 8.33 -0.91
N ILE A 256 -1.07 8.75 -0.37
CA ILE A 256 -1.31 9.87 0.54
C ILE A 256 -2.09 9.35 1.75
N ALA A 257 -3.07 8.47 1.54
CA ALA A 257 -3.89 7.88 2.56
C ALA A 257 -3.12 6.84 3.39
N GLY A 258 -3.22 6.95 4.71
CA GLY A 258 -2.35 6.19 5.59
C GLY A 258 -2.72 6.29 7.06
N ARG A 259 -1.77 5.89 7.90
CA ARG A 259 -1.83 6.01 9.37
C ARG A 259 -0.50 6.44 9.96
N ASP A 260 -0.57 7.20 11.04
CA ASP A 260 0.58 7.56 11.89
C ASP A 260 1.23 6.32 12.54
N LEU A 261 2.56 6.29 12.58
CA LEU A 261 3.36 5.28 13.27
C LEU A 261 4.19 5.89 14.40
N SER A 262 4.38 5.13 15.48
CA SER A 262 5.08 5.63 16.67
C SER A 262 6.59 5.82 16.45
N GLY A 263 7.19 5.03 15.56
CA GLY A 263 8.57 5.10 15.13
C GLY A 263 8.70 5.27 13.63
N TYR A 264 9.94 5.47 13.16
CA TYR A 264 10.27 5.60 11.74
C TYR A 264 9.70 4.43 10.92
N PRO A 265 9.07 4.67 9.74
CA PRO A 265 8.99 5.91 8.95
C PRO A 265 7.97 6.96 9.42
N HIS A 266 7.36 6.78 10.59
CA HIS A 266 6.36 7.66 11.22
C HIS A 266 5.02 7.77 10.48
N TYR A 267 4.91 7.18 9.31
CA TYR A 267 3.66 7.08 8.57
C TYR A 267 3.68 5.82 7.70
N GLU A 268 2.58 5.07 7.71
CA GLU A 268 2.37 3.95 6.80
C GLU A 268 1.24 4.34 5.85
N PHE A 269 1.58 4.49 4.57
CA PHE A 269 0.55 4.54 3.52
C PHE A 269 -0.16 3.19 3.46
N VAL A 270 -1.48 3.18 3.52
CA VAL A 270 -2.28 1.95 3.54
C VAL A 270 -3.35 1.98 2.46
N ARG A 271 -3.59 0.82 1.84
CA ARG A 271 -4.66 0.67 0.86
C ARG A 271 -6.01 0.43 1.54
N THR A 272 -6.02 -0.18 2.72
CA THR A 272 -7.26 -0.57 3.41
C THR A 272 -7.33 -0.04 4.84
N ILE A 273 -8.49 0.54 5.19
CA ILE A 273 -8.80 1.12 6.49
C ILE A 273 -10.13 0.53 6.99
N ASN A 274 -10.17 0.11 8.25
CA ASN A 274 -11.40 -0.37 8.87
C ASN A 274 -12.37 0.80 9.14
N ASP A 275 -13.68 0.54 9.04
CA ASP A 275 -14.73 1.56 9.21
C ASP A 275 -14.90 2.11 10.64
N ASP A 276 -14.23 1.52 11.62
CA ASP A 276 -14.14 2.01 13.01
C ASP A 276 -12.86 2.82 13.28
N SER A 277 -12.08 3.12 12.23
CA SER A 277 -10.83 3.87 12.29
C SER A 277 -11.00 5.34 11.84
N ILE A 278 -9.88 5.98 11.54
CA ILE A 278 -9.82 7.30 10.93
C ILE A 278 -9.02 7.21 9.62
N VAL A 279 -9.32 8.09 8.67
CA VAL A 279 -8.49 8.30 7.48
C VAL A 279 -7.59 9.50 7.73
N GLN A 280 -6.29 9.31 7.54
CA GLN A 280 -5.30 10.37 7.60
C GLN A 280 -4.69 10.57 6.21
N ALA A 281 -4.28 11.80 5.93
CA ALA A 281 -3.45 12.17 4.78
C ALA A 281 -2.02 12.45 5.28
N GLY A 282 -1.01 11.95 4.57
CA GLY A 282 0.39 12.22 4.84
C GLY A 282 1.12 12.70 3.59
N ILE A 283 2.02 13.68 3.76
CA ILE A 283 2.93 14.15 2.70
C ILE A 283 4.34 14.10 3.26
N GLU A 284 5.20 13.28 2.67
CA GLU A 284 6.62 13.21 3.04
C GLU A 284 7.36 14.41 2.45
N PRO A 285 7.82 15.40 3.26
CA PRO A 285 8.45 16.61 2.73
C PRO A 285 9.82 16.36 2.11
N ASN A 286 10.52 15.27 2.42
CA ASN A 286 11.76 14.92 1.72
C ASN A 286 11.51 14.42 0.29
N ARG A 287 10.32 13.84 0.05
CA ARG A 287 9.88 13.43 -1.28
C ARG A 287 9.29 14.61 -2.04
N HIS A 288 8.47 15.40 -1.37
CA HIS A 288 7.73 16.51 -1.95
C HIS A 288 8.28 17.86 -1.48
N ALA A 289 9.60 18.01 -1.51
CA ALA A 289 10.27 19.23 -1.07
C ALA A 289 9.85 20.43 -1.92
N GLU A 290 9.55 20.21 -3.20
CA GLU A 290 9.02 21.20 -4.13
C GLU A 290 7.68 21.80 -3.67
N ARG A 291 6.95 21.11 -2.78
CA ARG A 291 5.65 21.57 -2.27
C ARG A 291 5.75 22.28 -0.92
N ALA A 292 6.94 22.38 -0.31
CA ALA A 292 7.10 22.98 1.00
C ALA A 292 6.58 24.44 1.02
N GLY A 293 5.82 24.78 2.06
CA GLY A 293 5.17 26.08 2.22
C GLY A 293 3.84 26.24 1.46
N LEU A 294 3.51 25.34 0.53
CA LEU A 294 2.28 25.46 -0.25
C LEU A 294 1.04 25.04 0.55
N PRO A 295 -0.05 25.83 0.50
CA PRO A 295 -1.34 25.42 1.03
C PRO A 295 -1.99 24.38 0.13
N TYR A 296 -2.83 23.53 0.71
CA TYR A 296 -3.68 22.59 -0.03
C TYR A 296 -5.05 22.41 0.65
N ARG A 297 -6.01 21.91 -0.11
CA ARG A 297 -7.27 21.37 0.39
C ARG A 297 -7.27 19.85 0.25
N ALA A 298 -7.40 19.13 1.34
CA ALA A 298 -7.53 17.67 1.34
C ALA A 298 -9.00 17.27 1.24
N TYR A 299 -9.35 16.63 0.14
CA TYR A 299 -10.69 16.08 -0.11
C TYR A 299 -10.67 14.56 -0.05
N VAL A 300 -11.67 13.99 0.63
CA VAL A 300 -11.99 12.57 0.44
C VAL A 300 -13.16 12.49 -0.52
N VAL A 301 -13.00 11.81 -1.65
CA VAL A 301 -14.04 11.70 -2.68
C VAL A 301 -14.35 10.23 -2.97
N ALA A 302 -15.58 9.95 -3.40
CA ALA A 302 -15.91 8.63 -3.94
C ALA A 302 -15.04 8.34 -5.16
N HIS A 303 -14.49 7.13 -5.25
CA HIS A 303 -13.57 6.76 -6.32
C HIS A 303 -14.16 6.99 -7.72
N ARG A 304 -13.34 7.53 -8.62
CA ARG A 304 -13.64 7.67 -10.05
C ARG A 304 -12.52 7.09 -10.90
N THR A 305 -12.89 6.39 -11.97
CA THR A 305 -11.94 5.95 -13.00
C THR A 305 -11.37 7.16 -13.77
N PRO A 306 -10.22 7.02 -14.46
CA PRO A 306 -9.67 8.11 -15.28
C PRO A 306 -10.67 8.71 -16.28
N ALA A 307 -11.52 7.87 -16.88
CA ALA A 307 -12.58 8.32 -17.79
C ALA A 307 -13.69 9.11 -17.06
N GLN A 308 -14.02 8.76 -15.81
CA GLN A 308 -14.96 9.51 -14.99
C GLN A 308 -14.38 10.86 -14.55
N TRP A 309 -13.10 10.91 -14.18
CA TRP A 309 -12.40 12.17 -13.90
C TRP A 309 -12.35 13.10 -15.12
N ALA A 310 -12.11 12.57 -16.31
CA ALA A 310 -12.15 13.36 -17.55
C ALA A 310 -13.55 13.93 -17.88
N ALA A 311 -14.61 13.23 -17.46
CA ALA A 311 -15.98 13.68 -17.69
C ALA A 311 -16.43 14.74 -16.68
N ASP A 312 -15.97 14.64 -15.43
CA ASP A 312 -16.26 15.56 -14.34
C ASP A 312 -15.10 15.54 -13.33
N ASN A 313 -14.32 16.60 -13.31
CA ASN A 313 -13.19 16.77 -12.40
C ASN A 313 -13.55 17.54 -11.12
N THR A 314 -14.82 17.77 -10.82
CA THR A 314 -15.23 18.46 -9.59
C THR A 314 -15.03 17.58 -8.35
N LEU A 315 -14.44 18.18 -7.31
CA LEU A 315 -14.22 17.53 -6.03
C LEU A 315 -15.46 17.70 -5.14
N VAL A 316 -16.06 16.56 -4.78
CA VAL A 316 -17.22 16.49 -3.88
C VAL A 316 -16.85 15.66 -2.68
N ASP A 317 -16.56 16.35 -1.58
CA ASP A 317 -16.13 15.72 -0.35
C ASP A 317 -17.21 14.82 0.28
N VAL A 318 -16.83 13.63 0.73
CA VAL A 318 -17.71 12.67 1.41
C VAL A 318 -17.49 12.60 2.93
N SER A 319 -16.40 13.17 3.46
CA SER A 319 -16.05 13.13 4.88
C SER A 319 -16.70 14.24 5.72
N GLY A 320 -17.34 15.21 5.07
CA GLY A 320 -18.10 16.30 5.71
C GLY A 320 -17.56 17.70 5.43
N GLY A 321 -16.57 17.81 4.55
CA GLY A 321 -15.86 19.02 4.16
C GLY A 321 -14.37 18.73 3.97
N PHE A 322 -13.70 19.52 3.13
CA PHE A 322 -12.24 19.40 2.98
C PHE A 322 -11.51 19.95 4.21
N GLU A 323 -10.32 19.42 4.45
CA GLU A 323 -9.39 19.95 5.44
C GLU A 323 -8.36 20.87 4.79
N LEU A 324 -7.98 21.95 5.49
CA LEU A 324 -6.94 22.87 5.02
C LEU A 324 -5.60 22.49 5.63
N GLY A 325 -4.58 22.33 4.80
CA GLY A 325 -3.22 22.05 5.22
C GLY A 325 -2.21 22.98 4.55
N THR A 326 -0.98 22.93 5.05
CA THR A 326 0.19 23.56 4.43
C THR A 326 1.34 22.59 4.58
N VAL A 327 2.06 22.33 3.49
CA VAL A 327 3.19 21.38 3.53
C VAL A 327 4.32 22.01 4.34
N ASN A 328 4.64 21.40 5.46
CA ASN A 328 5.78 21.76 6.28
C ASN A 328 7.04 21.04 5.78
N GLY A 329 8.11 21.78 5.48
CA GLY A 329 9.37 21.21 4.99
C GLY A 329 10.22 20.44 6.03
N SER A 330 9.73 20.19 7.25
CA SER A 330 10.54 19.59 8.32
C SER A 330 10.46 18.06 8.40
N SER A 331 9.27 17.50 8.60
CA SER A 331 9.08 16.05 8.68
C SER A 331 7.64 15.64 8.42
N ILE A 332 7.45 14.37 8.01
CA ILE A 332 6.10 13.84 7.73
C ILE A 332 5.15 13.96 8.93
N GLN A 333 5.62 13.82 10.17
CA GLN A 333 4.77 13.95 11.36
C GLN A 333 4.09 15.32 11.48
N THR A 334 4.70 16.37 10.91
CA THR A 334 4.09 17.71 10.87
C THR A 334 3.13 17.91 9.69
N ASN A 335 3.07 16.93 8.78
CA ASN A 335 2.25 16.89 7.58
C ASN A 335 1.18 15.77 7.62
N ILE A 336 0.89 15.22 8.80
CA ILE A 336 -0.23 14.28 8.97
C ILE A 336 -1.49 15.08 9.30
N THR A 337 -2.52 14.92 8.47
CA THR A 337 -3.82 15.57 8.63
C THR A 337 -4.92 14.51 8.75
N ASP A 338 -5.75 14.58 9.79
CA ASP A 338 -6.94 13.73 9.91
C ASP A 338 -8.02 14.24 8.94
N VAL A 339 -8.34 13.47 7.89
CA VAL A 339 -9.26 13.90 6.81
C VAL A 339 -10.65 13.27 6.89
N TRP A 340 -10.80 12.18 7.63
CA TRP A 340 -12.10 11.56 7.91
C TRP A 340 -12.08 10.87 9.28
N THR A 341 -12.76 11.45 10.27
CA THR A 341 -12.64 11.02 11.68
C THR A 341 -13.84 10.26 12.22
N SER A 342 -14.97 10.27 11.51
CA SER A 342 -16.17 9.55 11.93
C SER A 342 -17.12 9.29 10.76
N GLY A 343 -17.90 8.21 10.88
CA GLY A 343 -18.89 7.86 9.86
C GLY A 343 -18.27 7.38 8.54
N LEU A 344 -17.11 6.73 8.61
CA LEU A 344 -16.50 6.05 7.48
C LEU A 344 -17.51 5.06 6.89
N ASP A 345 -17.79 5.19 5.59
CA ASP A 345 -18.79 4.36 4.92
C ASP A 345 -18.11 3.19 4.19
N SER A 346 -18.23 2.00 4.78
CA SER A 346 -17.81 0.72 4.19
C SER A 346 -18.77 0.19 3.12
N GLY A 347 -19.86 0.92 2.86
CA GLY A 347 -20.90 0.57 1.91
C GLY A 347 -21.92 -0.41 2.48
N THR A 348 -23.14 -0.35 1.95
CA THR A 348 -24.18 -1.32 2.29
C THR A 348 -24.15 -2.49 1.31
N GLY A 349 -23.89 -3.70 1.83
CA GLY A 349 -23.97 -4.93 1.03
C GLY A 349 -22.77 -5.19 0.12
N VAL A 350 -21.67 -4.50 0.33
CA VAL A 350 -20.37 -4.76 -0.29
C VAL A 350 -19.33 -5.01 0.79
N VAL A 351 -18.22 -5.64 0.42
CA VAL A 351 -17.14 -5.94 1.38
C VAL A 351 -16.28 -4.71 1.66
N GLY A 352 -16.17 -3.78 0.72
CA GLY A 352 -15.56 -2.48 0.94
C GLY A 352 -15.89 -1.51 -0.18
N VAL A 353 -15.61 -0.23 0.05
CA VAL A 353 -15.84 0.87 -0.90
C VAL A 353 -14.53 1.60 -1.16
N GLY A 354 -14.23 1.85 -2.43
CA GLY A 354 -13.07 2.62 -2.86
C GLY A 354 -13.34 4.14 -2.81
N TYR A 355 -12.35 4.87 -2.34
CA TYR A 355 -12.29 6.33 -2.27
C TYR A 355 -10.97 6.83 -2.82
N ASP A 356 -10.95 8.05 -3.32
CA ASP A 356 -9.72 8.75 -3.68
C ASP A 356 -9.48 9.86 -2.66
N LEU A 357 -8.22 10.06 -2.28
CA LEU A 357 -7.78 11.19 -1.47
C LEU A 357 -7.07 12.17 -2.40
N VAL A 358 -7.55 13.40 -2.46
CA VAL A 358 -7.03 14.46 -3.34
C VAL A 358 -6.50 15.61 -2.50
N LEU A 359 -5.27 16.02 -2.77
CA LEU A 359 -4.69 17.26 -2.28
C LEU A 359 -4.74 18.27 -3.42
N ASP A 360 -5.73 19.14 -3.35
CA ASP A 360 -5.97 20.25 -4.29
C ASP A 360 -5.04 21.42 -3.92
N PHE A 361 -3.99 21.62 -4.72
CA PHE A 361 -3.03 22.72 -4.59
C PHE A 361 -3.45 23.95 -5.39
N GLY A 362 -4.33 23.80 -6.39
CA GLY A 362 -4.95 24.90 -7.12
C GLY A 362 -5.94 25.73 -6.29
N LEU A 363 -6.46 25.14 -5.21
CA LEU A 363 -7.46 25.71 -4.31
C LEU A 363 -8.76 26.11 -5.04
N ASP A 364 -9.11 25.42 -6.10
CA ASP A 364 -10.28 25.71 -6.94
C ASP A 364 -11.41 24.67 -6.82
N GLY A 365 -11.16 23.55 -6.12
CA GLY A 365 -12.13 22.49 -5.92
C GLY A 365 -12.33 21.60 -7.16
N THR A 366 -11.38 21.60 -8.09
CA THR A 366 -11.29 20.62 -9.18
C THR A 366 -10.02 19.80 -9.06
N LEU A 367 -10.02 18.60 -9.66
CA LEU A 367 -8.81 17.82 -9.89
C LEU A 367 -8.15 18.33 -11.17
N ASP A 368 -6.95 18.86 -11.06
CA ASP A 368 -6.18 19.41 -12.17
C ASP A 368 -4.75 18.85 -12.22
N PRO A 369 -4.08 18.92 -13.39
CA PRO A 369 -2.67 18.56 -13.47
C PRO A 369 -1.86 19.31 -12.41
N GLY A 370 -1.07 18.58 -11.61
CA GLY A 370 -0.26 19.15 -10.53
C GLY A 370 -0.84 18.97 -9.12
N ASP A 371 -2.12 18.62 -8.99
CA ASP A 371 -2.67 18.09 -7.74
C ASP A 371 -2.08 16.72 -7.41
N MET A 372 -2.23 16.29 -6.15
CA MET A 372 -1.90 14.92 -5.76
C MET A 372 -3.19 14.13 -5.56
N ILE A 373 -3.22 12.91 -6.09
CA ILE A 373 -4.36 12.00 -5.96
C ILE A 373 -3.85 10.57 -5.85
N ASP A 374 -4.41 9.82 -4.91
CA ASP A 374 -4.09 8.41 -4.73
C ASP A 374 -4.75 7.51 -5.77
N GLY A 375 -4.07 6.41 -6.12
CA GLY A 375 -4.64 5.32 -6.93
C GLY A 375 -4.73 5.60 -8.42
N LEU A 376 -4.69 6.87 -8.84
CA LEU A 376 -4.79 7.27 -10.24
C LEU A 376 -3.67 6.64 -11.11
N ALA A 377 -2.45 6.58 -10.59
CA ALA A 377 -1.30 5.97 -11.28
C ALA A 377 -1.50 4.47 -11.57
N TYR A 378 -2.38 3.81 -10.83
CA TYR A 378 -2.69 2.38 -10.95
C TYR A 378 -4.08 2.12 -11.55
N GLY A 379 -4.89 3.16 -11.74
CA GLY A 379 -6.28 3.02 -12.22
C GLY A 379 -7.20 2.35 -11.21
N GLU A 380 -6.86 2.47 -9.94
CA GLU A 380 -7.56 1.88 -8.80
C GLU A 380 -8.06 2.99 -7.88
N ALA A 381 -8.89 2.64 -6.89
CA ALA A 381 -9.18 3.56 -5.80
C ALA A 381 -7.93 3.84 -4.97
N GLY A 382 -7.79 5.09 -4.52
CA GLY A 382 -6.68 5.49 -3.66
C GLY A 382 -6.60 4.71 -2.35
N PHE A 383 -7.75 4.49 -1.71
CA PHE A 383 -7.87 3.63 -0.54
C PHE A 383 -9.29 3.03 -0.46
N TYR A 384 -9.45 2.05 0.42
CA TYR A 384 -10.71 1.34 0.64
C TYR A 384 -11.11 1.41 2.10
N ILE A 385 -12.39 1.68 2.35
CA ILE A 385 -13.01 1.47 3.65
C ILE A 385 -13.66 0.09 3.66
N ILE A 386 -13.33 -0.72 4.67
CA ILE A 386 -13.83 -2.09 4.84
C ILE A 386 -14.58 -2.24 6.16
N GLY A 387 -15.70 -2.97 6.10
CA GLY A 387 -16.54 -3.25 7.27
C GLY A 387 -16.26 -4.59 7.94
N ASP A 388 -17.15 -4.98 8.86
CA ASP A 388 -17.04 -6.23 9.59
C ASP A 388 -17.26 -7.47 8.69
N MET A 389 -16.16 -8.08 8.25
CA MET A 389 -16.18 -9.32 7.46
C MET A 389 -16.73 -10.54 8.22
N THR A 390 -16.88 -10.47 9.55
CA THR A 390 -17.49 -11.56 10.33
C THR A 390 -19.02 -11.56 10.25
N ALA A 391 -19.59 -10.43 9.83
CA ALA A 391 -21.03 -10.22 9.69
C ALA A 391 -21.59 -10.96 8.47
N MET A 392 -22.91 -11.13 8.49
CA MET A 392 -23.67 -11.67 7.37
C MET A 392 -23.70 -10.65 6.23
N GLY A 393 -23.53 -11.13 4.99
CA GLY A 393 -23.66 -10.32 3.79
C GLY A 393 -25.11 -9.93 3.48
N PRO A 394 -25.34 -9.22 2.37
CA PRO A 394 -26.64 -8.63 2.05
C PRO A 394 -27.73 -9.66 1.69
N HIS A 395 -27.35 -10.90 1.33
CA HIS A 395 -28.30 -11.88 0.84
C HIS A 395 -28.88 -12.72 1.99
N ALA A 396 -30.22 -12.83 2.02
CA ALA A 396 -30.87 -13.85 2.84
C ALA A 396 -30.50 -15.25 2.32
N VAL A 397 -30.27 -16.21 3.20
CA VAL A 397 -29.79 -17.55 2.81
C VAL A 397 -30.91 -18.58 2.85
N THR A 398 -30.98 -19.41 1.81
CA THR A 398 -31.76 -20.64 1.78
C THR A 398 -30.84 -21.84 2.01
N GLU A 399 -31.22 -22.71 2.93
CA GLU A 399 -30.57 -23.99 3.20
C GLU A 399 -31.41 -25.13 2.59
N THR A 400 -30.77 -26.13 2.00
CA THR A 400 -31.44 -27.30 1.43
C THR A 400 -30.58 -28.55 1.59
N ILE A 401 -31.13 -29.53 2.33
CA ILE A 401 -30.56 -30.88 2.39
C ILE A 401 -31.00 -31.68 1.15
N TYR A 402 -30.03 -32.24 0.43
CA TYR A 402 -30.25 -33.09 -0.73
C TYR A 402 -29.44 -34.39 -0.60
N SER A 403 -29.87 -35.45 -1.27
CA SER A 403 -29.03 -36.64 -1.41
C SER A 403 -29.25 -37.36 -2.74
N GLY A 404 -28.16 -37.60 -3.47
CA GLY A 404 -28.14 -38.47 -4.66
C GLY A 404 -28.04 -39.96 -4.32
N GLY A 405 -28.00 -40.32 -3.04
CA GLY A 405 -27.75 -41.68 -2.56
C GLY A 405 -26.52 -41.79 -1.67
N THR A 406 -25.91 -42.97 -1.65
CA THR A 406 -24.78 -43.29 -0.76
C THR A 406 -23.57 -42.40 -1.04
N PHE A 407 -23.09 -41.68 -0.01
CA PHE A 407 -21.98 -40.70 -0.09
C PHE A 407 -22.23 -39.51 -1.03
N LEU A 408 -23.49 -39.26 -1.39
CA LEU A 408 -23.93 -38.09 -2.15
C LEU A 408 -24.91 -37.23 -1.35
N GLY A 409 -24.82 -37.28 -0.01
CA GLY A 409 -25.55 -36.35 0.86
C GLY A 409 -24.91 -34.97 0.79
N GLN A 410 -25.73 -33.93 0.65
CA GLN A 410 -25.29 -32.55 0.48
C GLN A 410 -26.16 -31.63 1.33
N ASP A 411 -25.50 -30.68 1.98
CA ASP A 411 -26.13 -29.56 2.68
C ASP A 411 -25.76 -28.28 1.93
N LEU A 412 -26.75 -27.70 1.26
CA LEU A 412 -26.57 -26.58 0.35
C LEU A 412 -27.06 -25.27 0.97
N TYR A 413 -26.25 -24.22 0.87
CA TYR A 413 -26.56 -22.86 1.27
C TYR A 413 -26.38 -21.94 0.07
N TYR A 414 -27.37 -21.12 -0.24
CA TYR A 414 -27.30 -20.20 -1.37
C TYR A 414 -28.16 -18.94 -1.13
N PRO A 415 -27.86 -17.82 -1.81
CA PRO A 415 -28.71 -16.64 -1.80
C PRO A 415 -30.16 -16.99 -2.15
N THR A 416 -31.11 -16.61 -1.31
CA THR A 416 -32.54 -16.84 -1.53
C THR A 416 -33.02 -16.13 -2.80
N ASP A 417 -32.37 -15.02 -3.12
CA ASP A 417 -32.54 -14.18 -4.31
C ASP A 417 -31.60 -14.58 -5.46
N ILE A 418 -31.04 -15.79 -5.48
CA ILE A 418 -30.10 -16.25 -6.52
C ILE A 418 -30.64 -16.09 -7.96
N ALA A 419 -31.95 -16.06 -8.16
CA ALA A 419 -32.56 -15.78 -9.47
C ALA A 419 -32.24 -14.39 -10.03
N THR A 420 -31.79 -13.45 -9.17
CA THR A 420 -31.34 -12.11 -9.53
C THR A 420 -29.83 -12.02 -9.77
N LEU A 421 -29.09 -13.06 -9.38
CA LEU A 421 -27.64 -13.16 -9.52
C LEU A 421 -27.27 -13.93 -10.80
N SER A 422 -26.03 -13.77 -11.22
CA SER A 422 -25.37 -14.54 -12.28
C SER A 422 -23.94 -14.82 -11.85
N ASP A 423 -23.32 -15.84 -12.44
CA ASP A 423 -21.92 -16.20 -12.23
C ASP A 423 -21.54 -16.35 -10.74
N VAL A 424 -22.43 -16.98 -9.97
CA VAL A 424 -22.28 -17.17 -8.52
C VAL A 424 -21.23 -18.26 -8.26
N PRO A 425 -20.09 -17.95 -7.62
CA PRO A 425 -19.03 -18.95 -7.44
C PRO A 425 -19.43 -20.06 -6.47
N ILE A 426 -18.83 -21.25 -6.64
CA ILE A 426 -19.16 -22.45 -5.86
C ILE A 426 -18.09 -22.72 -4.80
N VAL A 427 -18.53 -23.03 -3.58
CA VAL A 427 -17.67 -23.47 -2.47
C VAL A 427 -18.09 -24.87 -2.02
N VAL A 428 -17.19 -25.84 -2.07
CA VAL A 428 -17.44 -27.22 -1.63
C VAL A 428 -16.72 -27.48 -0.32
N ILE A 429 -17.43 -27.95 0.71
CA ILE A 429 -16.89 -28.26 2.03
C ILE A 429 -16.86 -29.79 2.23
N SER A 430 -15.67 -30.32 2.49
CA SER A 430 -15.39 -31.73 2.72
C SER A 430 -15.05 -31.99 4.19
N HIS A 431 -15.93 -32.68 4.93
CA HIS A 431 -15.75 -32.85 6.37
C HIS A 431 -14.70 -33.92 6.74
N GLY A 432 -14.21 -33.83 7.98
CA GLY A 432 -13.26 -34.76 8.58
C GLY A 432 -13.86 -36.06 9.13
N ASN A 433 -12.98 -36.97 9.57
CA ASN A 433 -13.40 -38.23 10.15
C ASN A 433 -14.05 -38.01 11.53
N GLY A 434 -15.25 -38.59 11.73
CA GLY A 434 -16.02 -38.34 12.96
C GLY A 434 -16.75 -36.98 12.97
N HIS A 435 -16.62 -36.19 11.90
CA HIS A 435 -17.43 -34.99 11.67
C HIS A 435 -18.66 -35.35 10.81
N MET A 436 -19.64 -34.45 10.76
CA MET A 436 -20.75 -34.54 9.82
C MET A 436 -20.73 -33.34 8.86
N TYR A 437 -21.23 -33.53 7.64
CA TYR A 437 -21.31 -32.47 6.64
C TYR A 437 -22.26 -31.33 7.06
N THR A 438 -23.28 -31.64 7.86
CA THR A 438 -24.23 -30.65 8.42
C THR A 438 -23.68 -29.88 9.63
N TRP A 439 -22.36 -29.81 9.81
CA TRP A 439 -21.73 -29.12 10.95
C TRP A 439 -21.04 -27.81 10.57
N TYR A 440 -21.19 -27.38 9.32
CA TYR A 440 -20.51 -26.21 8.77
C TYR A 440 -21.48 -25.06 8.47
N ASP A 441 -22.68 -25.07 9.04
CA ASP A 441 -23.71 -24.03 8.86
C ASP A 441 -23.14 -22.62 9.08
N TYR A 442 -22.30 -22.42 10.10
CA TYR A 442 -21.72 -21.11 10.40
C TYR A 442 -20.94 -20.53 9.22
N LEU A 443 -20.28 -21.38 8.43
CA LEU A 443 -19.48 -21.00 7.27
C LEU A 443 -20.32 -21.02 6.00
N GLY A 444 -21.17 -22.05 5.84
CA GLY A 444 -22.07 -22.16 4.70
C GLY A 444 -23.06 -21.00 4.61
N ILE A 445 -23.70 -20.65 5.72
CA ILE A 445 -24.61 -19.51 5.82
C ILE A 445 -23.85 -18.19 5.61
N HIS A 446 -22.70 -18.02 6.25
CA HIS A 446 -21.91 -16.78 6.12
C HIS A 446 -21.49 -16.53 4.67
N LEU A 447 -20.81 -17.46 4.02
CA LEU A 447 -20.38 -17.29 2.64
C LEU A 447 -21.58 -17.17 1.68
N ALA A 448 -22.64 -17.96 1.87
CA ALA A 448 -23.83 -17.83 1.02
C ALA A 448 -24.48 -16.45 1.11
N SER A 449 -24.45 -15.79 2.27
CA SER A 449 -24.96 -14.43 2.43
C SER A 449 -24.15 -13.37 1.70
N TRP A 450 -22.90 -13.68 1.32
CA TRP A 450 -22.00 -12.84 0.52
C TRP A 450 -22.03 -13.17 -0.99
N GLY A 451 -23.02 -13.96 -1.43
CA GLY A 451 -23.22 -14.25 -2.84
C GLY A 451 -22.37 -15.41 -3.36
N TYR A 452 -22.33 -16.51 -2.60
CA TYR A 452 -21.70 -17.77 -3.00
C TYR A 452 -22.72 -18.92 -2.93
N VAL A 453 -22.56 -19.96 -3.75
CA VAL A 453 -23.25 -21.23 -3.54
C VAL A 453 -22.32 -22.15 -2.77
N VAL A 454 -22.71 -22.49 -1.54
CA VAL A 454 -21.91 -23.36 -0.67
C VAL A 454 -22.57 -24.72 -0.55
N MET A 455 -21.78 -25.78 -0.69
CA MET A 455 -22.25 -27.15 -0.54
C MET A 455 -21.29 -27.92 0.38
N SER A 456 -21.79 -28.36 1.52
CA SER A 456 -21.07 -29.30 2.39
C SER A 456 -21.53 -30.72 2.10
N HIS A 457 -20.61 -31.65 1.82
CA HIS A 457 -20.99 -33.01 1.39
C HIS A 457 -20.63 -34.09 2.40
N GLN A 458 -21.43 -35.15 2.42
CA GLN A 458 -21.10 -36.40 3.07
C GLN A 458 -19.80 -36.95 2.49
N ASN A 459 -18.81 -37.14 3.36
CA ASN A 459 -17.46 -37.52 2.97
C ASN A 459 -17.13 -38.93 3.45
N ASN A 460 -16.54 -39.76 2.58
CA ASN A 460 -16.14 -41.11 2.93
C ASN A 460 -14.71 -41.15 3.48
N THR A 461 -14.55 -40.82 4.77
CA THR A 461 -13.25 -40.68 5.43
C THR A 461 -12.63 -41.99 5.92
N GLY A 462 -13.33 -43.13 5.80
CA GLY A 462 -12.82 -44.47 6.07
C GLY A 462 -13.20 -45.40 4.92
N PRO A 463 -12.25 -45.89 4.10
CA PRO A 463 -10.92 -46.39 4.45
C PRO A 463 -9.77 -45.39 4.53
N GLY A 464 -9.88 -44.17 3.99
CA GLY A 464 -8.80 -43.18 4.10
C GLY A 464 -8.92 -42.01 3.13
N ILE A 465 -7.79 -41.36 2.85
CA ILE A 465 -7.73 -40.12 2.06
C ILE A 465 -8.13 -40.34 0.60
N GLU A 466 -7.83 -41.49 0.01
CA GLU A 466 -8.24 -41.80 -1.37
C GLU A 466 -9.76 -41.86 -1.55
N THR A 467 -10.50 -42.35 -0.55
CA THR A 467 -11.96 -42.30 -0.60
C THR A 467 -12.49 -40.92 -0.26
N SER A 468 -11.84 -40.19 0.65
CA SER A 468 -12.13 -38.79 0.97
C SER A 468 -12.05 -37.90 -0.28
N SER A 469 -10.92 -37.98 -1.01
CA SER A 469 -10.70 -37.25 -2.26
C SER A 469 -11.68 -37.66 -3.35
N THR A 470 -11.98 -38.96 -3.47
CA THR A 470 -13.00 -39.46 -4.40
C THR A 470 -14.38 -38.89 -4.11
N THR A 471 -14.77 -38.74 -2.85
CA THR A 471 -16.07 -38.13 -2.51
C THR A 471 -16.10 -36.62 -2.71
N THR A 472 -15.00 -35.89 -2.48
CA THR A 472 -14.91 -34.48 -2.89
C THR A 472 -15.12 -34.32 -4.40
N LEU A 473 -14.40 -35.13 -5.17
CA LEU A 473 -14.46 -35.16 -6.63
C LEU A 473 -15.88 -35.47 -7.14
N THR A 474 -16.45 -36.58 -6.70
CA THR A 474 -17.77 -37.04 -7.17
C THR A 474 -18.94 -36.21 -6.65
N ASN A 475 -18.86 -35.58 -5.47
CA ASN A 475 -19.92 -34.67 -5.02
C ASN A 475 -19.91 -33.33 -5.76
N THR A 476 -18.72 -32.82 -6.10
CA THR A 476 -18.57 -31.64 -6.95
C THR A 476 -19.17 -31.94 -8.34
N ASP A 477 -18.77 -33.04 -8.95
CA ASP A 477 -19.28 -33.52 -10.25
C ASP A 477 -20.80 -33.68 -10.23
N TYR A 478 -21.32 -34.38 -9.20
CA TYR A 478 -22.74 -34.63 -9.05
C TYR A 478 -23.55 -33.34 -8.91
N LEU A 479 -23.06 -32.35 -8.14
CA LEU A 479 -23.72 -31.05 -8.02
C LEU A 479 -23.86 -30.37 -9.39
N LEU A 480 -22.77 -30.30 -10.15
CA LEU A 480 -22.72 -29.67 -11.47
C LEU A 480 -23.68 -30.34 -12.48
N ASP A 481 -23.71 -31.68 -12.48
CA ASP A 481 -24.58 -32.46 -13.37
C ASP A 481 -26.07 -32.36 -13.01
N ASN A 482 -26.40 -32.02 -11.76
CA ASN A 482 -27.76 -32.08 -11.24
C ASN A 482 -28.35 -30.71 -10.85
N LEU A 483 -27.77 -29.60 -11.31
CA LEU A 483 -28.26 -28.24 -11.04
C LEU A 483 -29.73 -28.03 -11.44
N ALA A 484 -30.24 -28.76 -12.43
CA ALA A 484 -31.63 -28.70 -12.87
C ALA A 484 -32.63 -29.36 -11.89
N THR A 485 -32.14 -30.21 -10.99
CA THR A 485 -32.98 -30.97 -10.03
C THR A 485 -32.77 -30.50 -8.60
N ILE A 486 -31.51 -30.27 -8.20
CA ILE A 486 -31.15 -29.80 -6.87
C ILE A 486 -31.79 -28.43 -6.62
N ALA A 487 -32.27 -28.21 -5.39
CA ALA A 487 -32.98 -26.98 -5.00
C ALA A 487 -34.16 -26.64 -5.95
N GLY A 488 -34.79 -27.63 -6.56
CA GLY A 488 -35.88 -27.42 -7.52
C GLY A 488 -35.44 -26.72 -8.82
N GLY A 489 -34.15 -26.78 -9.17
CA GLY A 489 -33.60 -26.14 -10.35
C GLY A 489 -33.14 -24.70 -10.13
N ALA A 490 -33.16 -24.18 -8.89
CA ALA A 490 -32.85 -22.77 -8.60
C ALA A 490 -31.43 -22.34 -9.00
N LEU A 491 -30.48 -23.28 -9.01
CA LEU A 491 -29.06 -23.02 -9.31
C LEU A 491 -28.74 -23.06 -10.82
N LEU A 492 -29.65 -23.60 -11.64
CA LEU A 492 -29.42 -23.83 -13.07
C LEU A 492 -29.21 -22.50 -13.80
N GLY A 493 -28.04 -22.36 -14.44
CA GLY A 493 -27.65 -21.16 -15.19
C GLY A 493 -27.32 -19.95 -14.30
N ARG A 494 -27.10 -20.16 -13.00
CA ARG A 494 -26.75 -19.11 -12.03
C ARG A 494 -25.35 -19.23 -11.47
N VAL A 495 -24.84 -20.45 -11.36
CA VAL A 495 -23.51 -20.71 -10.80
C VAL A 495 -22.42 -20.50 -11.83
N ASP A 496 -21.29 -19.93 -11.41
CA ASP A 496 -20.06 -19.92 -12.20
C ASP A 496 -19.34 -21.26 -12.02
N THR A 497 -19.43 -22.12 -13.03
CA THR A 497 -18.76 -23.41 -13.02
C THR A 497 -17.26 -23.31 -13.28
N ASN A 498 -16.74 -22.14 -13.65
CA ASN A 498 -15.31 -21.90 -13.87
C ASN A 498 -14.58 -21.38 -12.62
N TRP A 499 -15.32 -21.13 -11.53
CA TRP A 499 -14.77 -20.70 -10.26
C TRP A 499 -15.29 -21.58 -9.13
N ILE A 500 -14.50 -22.59 -8.77
CA ILE A 500 -14.79 -23.55 -7.70
C ILE A 500 -13.72 -23.44 -6.62
N ALA A 501 -14.15 -23.27 -5.37
CA ALA A 501 -13.31 -23.37 -4.19
C ALA A 501 -13.58 -24.66 -3.42
N TRP A 502 -12.52 -25.31 -2.94
CA TRP A 502 -12.62 -26.49 -2.08
C TRP A 502 -12.10 -26.19 -0.68
N VAL A 503 -12.93 -26.47 0.32
CA VAL A 503 -12.58 -26.37 1.73
C VAL A 503 -12.63 -27.78 2.33
N GLY A 504 -11.60 -28.21 3.03
CA GLY A 504 -11.59 -29.54 3.63
C GLY A 504 -11.13 -29.49 5.08
N HIS A 505 -11.72 -30.29 5.97
CA HIS A 505 -11.32 -30.35 7.38
C HIS A 505 -10.72 -31.71 7.75
N SER A 506 -9.59 -31.77 8.44
CA SER A 506 -8.97 -33.01 8.94
C SER A 506 -8.61 -33.94 7.76
N ARG A 507 -9.09 -35.19 7.75
CA ARG A 507 -9.00 -36.06 6.56
C ARG A 507 -9.68 -35.50 5.31
N GLY A 508 -10.68 -34.63 5.47
CA GLY A 508 -11.26 -33.86 4.36
C GLY A 508 -10.30 -32.78 3.84
N GLY A 509 -9.47 -32.20 4.72
CA GLY A 509 -8.45 -31.20 4.37
C GLY A 509 -7.35 -31.78 3.49
N GLU A 510 -6.80 -32.92 3.89
CA GLU A 510 -5.89 -33.66 3.01
C GLU A 510 -6.61 -34.17 1.75
N GLY A 511 -7.87 -34.57 1.90
CA GLY A 511 -8.72 -35.07 0.81
C GLY A 511 -8.93 -34.06 -0.31
N VAL A 512 -9.09 -32.77 -0.02
CA VAL A 512 -9.23 -31.73 -1.06
C VAL A 512 -7.92 -31.46 -1.79
N ALA A 513 -6.78 -31.46 -1.08
CA ALA A 513 -5.46 -31.36 -1.72
C ALA A 513 -5.19 -32.57 -2.63
N ARG A 514 -5.42 -33.80 -2.13
CA ARG A 514 -5.33 -35.03 -2.93
C ARG A 514 -6.30 -35.02 -4.12
N ALA A 515 -7.51 -34.49 -3.96
CA ALA A 515 -8.47 -34.42 -5.05
C ALA A 515 -7.95 -33.56 -6.21
N TYR A 516 -7.32 -32.43 -5.90
CA TYR A 516 -6.77 -31.52 -6.90
C TYR A 516 -5.53 -32.14 -7.57
N ASP A 517 -4.61 -32.67 -6.77
CA ASP A 517 -3.46 -33.43 -7.24
C ASP A 517 -3.87 -34.52 -8.26
N ARG A 518 -4.91 -35.29 -7.96
CA ARG A 518 -5.44 -36.30 -8.89
C ARG A 518 -6.03 -35.72 -10.19
N LEU A 519 -6.60 -34.52 -10.16
CA LEU A 519 -7.06 -33.85 -11.38
C LEU A 519 -5.87 -33.45 -12.25
N VAL A 520 -4.83 -32.86 -11.65
CA VAL A 520 -3.59 -32.44 -12.32
C VAL A 520 -2.86 -33.64 -12.91
N GLU A 521 -2.74 -34.75 -12.16
CA GLU A 521 -2.10 -35.98 -12.60
C GLU A 521 -2.93 -36.79 -13.63
N GLY A 522 -4.21 -36.43 -13.85
CA GLY A 522 -5.13 -37.20 -14.69
C GLY A 522 -5.53 -38.56 -14.10
N THR A 523 -5.51 -38.69 -12.77
CA THR A 523 -5.88 -39.91 -12.01
C THR A 523 -7.22 -39.79 -11.27
N ALA A 524 -7.95 -38.69 -11.47
CA ALA A 524 -9.35 -38.54 -11.06
C ALA A 524 -10.25 -39.58 -11.76
N PRO A 525 -11.45 -39.90 -11.20
CA PRO A 525 -12.43 -40.74 -11.87
C PRO A 525 -12.71 -40.28 -13.31
N ALA A 526 -12.89 -41.21 -14.24
CA ALA A 526 -13.12 -40.85 -15.64
C ALA A 526 -14.49 -40.19 -15.83
N GLY A 527 -14.54 -39.18 -16.70
CA GLY A 527 -15.79 -38.53 -17.13
C GLY A 527 -16.23 -37.36 -16.27
N MET A 528 -15.34 -36.77 -15.47
CA MET A 528 -15.66 -35.54 -14.70
C MET A 528 -16.10 -34.41 -15.63
N SER A 529 -17.11 -33.67 -15.20
CA SER A 529 -17.68 -32.50 -15.89
C SER A 529 -16.85 -31.22 -15.71
N TYR A 530 -15.71 -31.29 -15.01
CA TYR A 530 -14.83 -30.16 -14.75
C TYR A 530 -13.34 -30.55 -14.76
N THR A 531 -12.47 -29.57 -14.96
CA THR A 531 -11.01 -29.70 -15.10
C THR A 531 -10.26 -29.03 -13.93
N PRO A 532 -8.94 -29.26 -13.77
CA PRO A 532 -8.13 -28.55 -12.77
C PRO A 532 -8.27 -27.02 -12.85
N ASP A 533 -8.29 -26.46 -14.06
CA ASP A 533 -8.36 -25.00 -14.29
C ASP A 533 -9.60 -24.33 -13.69
N GLN A 534 -10.66 -25.09 -13.40
CA GLN A 534 -11.90 -24.57 -12.78
C GLN A 534 -11.81 -24.54 -11.25
N ILE A 535 -10.83 -25.21 -10.65
CA ILE A 535 -10.55 -25.13 -9.22
C ILE A 535 -9.62 -23.95 -8.98
N LYS A 536 -10.13 -22.90 -8.35
CA LYS A 536 -9.43 -21.61 -8.18
C LYS A 536 -8.83 -21.41 -6.80
N PHE A 537 -9.34 -22.13 -5.80
CA PHE A 537 -8.91 -21.98 -4.42
C PHE A 537 -9.09 -23.27 -3.62
N ILE A 538 -8.10 -23.62 -2.80
CA ILE A 538 -8.18 -24.72 -1.84
C ILE A 538 -7.86 -24.20 -0.44
N CYS A 539 -8.72 -24.52 0.53
CA CYS A 539 -8.49 -24.24 1.94
C CYS A 539 -8.52 -25.53 2.77
N SER A 540 -7.38 -25.90 3.34
CA SER A 540 -7.29 -27.01 4.27
C SER A 540 -7.41 -26.53 5.71
N ILE A 541 -8.44 -26.98 6.41
CA ILE A 541 -8.65 -26.77 7.84
C ILE A 541 -8.04 -27.95 8.60
N ALA A 542 -6.98 -27.70 9.38
CA ALA A 542 -6.26 -28.68 10.19
C ALA A 542 -6.08 -30.05 9.48
N PRO A 543 -5.51 -30.08 8.25
CA PRO A 543 -5.45 -31.29 7.44
C PRO A 543 -4.54 -32.36 8.03
N THR A 544 -4.88 -33.63 7.86
CA THR A 544 -3.93 -34.72 8.09
C THR A 544 -2.88 -34.78 6.99
N VAL A 545 -1.84 -35.61 7.16
CA VAL A 545 -0.82 -35.88 6.13
C VAL A 545 -0.54 -37.39 6.01
N PHE A 546 -1.60 -38.20 5.87
CA PHE A 546 -1.53 -39.66 5.80
C PHE A 546 -0.84 -40.21 4.53
N LEU A 547 -1.12 -39.62 3.36
CA LEU A 547 -0.52 -40.03 2.09
C LEU A 547 0.87 -39.42 1.87
N GLY A 548 1.22 -38.40 2.65
CA GLY A 548 2.41 -37.58 2.42
C GLY A 548 2.16 -36.46 1.43
N THR A 549 3.11 -35.54 1.36
CA THR A 549 3.06 -34.33 0.53
C THR A 549 3.13 -34.62 -0.97
N ALA A 550 3.89 -35.65 -1.38
CA ALA A 550 4.02 -36.03 -2.79
C ALA A 550 2.71 -36.50 -3.45
N ALA A 551 1.75 -36.96 -2.65
CA ALA A 551 0.43 -37.38 -3.14
C ALA A 551 -0.66 -36.37 -2.79
N SER A 552 -0.37 -35.35 -2.00
CA SER A 552 -1.34 -34.33 -1.59
C SER A 552 -0.77 -32.94 -1.90
N ASP A 553 -0.19 -32.78 -3.08
CA ASP A 553 0.47 -31.56 -3.51
C ASP A 553 -0.59 -30.55 -3.99
N PRO A 554 -0.64 -29.32 -3.44
CA PRO A 554 -1.51 -28.27 -3.96
C PRO A 554 -1.16 -27.80 -5.38
N HIS A 555 0.04 -28.08 -5.89
CA HIS A 555 0.58 -27.54 -7.14
C HIS A 555 0.49 -26.01 -7.21
N ASP A 556 -0.09 -25.45 -8.26
CA ASP A 556 -0.14 -24.02 -8.57
C ASP A 556 -1.46 -23.35 -8.16
N VAL A 557 -2.42 -24.10 -7.60
CA VAL A 557 -3.69 -23.52 -7.12
C VAL A 557 -3.43 -22.61 -5.92
N ALA A 558 -4.21 -21.53 -5.80
CA ALA A 558 -4.19 -20.72 -4.59
C ALA A 558 -4.57 -21.59 -3.39
N TYR A 559 -3.69 -21.67 -2.39
CA TYR A 559 -3.83 -22.60 -1.27
C TYR A 559 -3.73 -21.89 0.08
N ASN A 560 -4.74 -22.07 0.94
CA ASN A 560 -4.73 -21.61 2.32
C ASN A 560 -4.70 -22.79 3.30
N LEU A 561 -3.91 -22.68 4.35
CA LEU A 561 -3.97 -23.52 5.54
C LEU A 561 -4.64 -22.75 6.68
N LEU A 562 -5.75 -23.26 7.22
CA LEU A 562 -6.34 -22.77 8.46
C LEU A 562 -6.13 -23.80 9.56
N ALA A 563 -5.41 -23.46 10.64
CA ALA A 563 -5.14 -24.42 11.70
C ALA A 563 -5.14 -23.79 13.09
N GLY A 564 -5.46 -24.58 14.10
CA GLY A 564 -5.47 -24.14 15.50
C GLY A 564 -4.24 -24.61 16.26
N ALA A 565 -3.60 -23.73 17.02
CA ALA A 565 -2.39 -24.10 17.78
C ALA A 565 -2.67 -25.02 18.99
N ALA A 566 -3.92 -25.06 19.45
CA ALA A 566 -4.36 -25.90 20.55
C ALA A 566 -4.93 -27.25 20.10
N ASP A 567 -4.92 -27.54 18.79
CA ASP A 567 -5.51 -28.73 18.15
C ASP A 567 -5.11 -30.03 18.87
N GLY A 568 -6.10 -30.75 19.40
CA GLY A 568 -5.91 -31.95 20.19
C GLY A 568 -5.75 -33.24 19.40
N ASP A 569 -6.05 -33.20 18.10
CA ASP A 569 -6.14 -34.34 17.19
C ASP A 569 -4.99 -34.30 16.16
N VAL A 570 -5.02 -33.32 15.26
CA VAL A 570 -3.99 -33.09 14.24
C VAL A 570 -3.06 -31.98 14.73
N ASN A 571 -2.28 -32.34 15.73
CA ASN A 571 -1.70 -31.37 16.64
C ASN A 571 -0.47 -30.60 16.10
N GLY A 572 0.13 -30.98 14.97
CA GLY A 572 1.33 -30.31 14.44
C GLY A 572 2.65 -30.75 15.08
N CYS A 573 2.71 -31.89 15.78
CA CYS A 573 3.93 -32.30 16.48
C CYS A 573 4.99 -32.99 15.62
N ALA A 574 6.26 -32.74 15.97
CA ALA A 574 7.41 -33.43 15.40
C ALA A 574 7.34 -34.97 15.54
N ASP A 575 6.71 -35.48 16.60
CA ASP A 575 6.58 -36.91 16.88
C ASP A 575 5.43 -37.62 16.14
N CYS A 576 4.64 -36.86 15.37
CA CYS A 576 3.52 -37.36 14.58
C CYS A 576 3.59 -36.80 13.15
N ASP A 577 4.20 -37.54 12.23
CA ASP A 577 4.33 -37.12 10.83
C ASP A 577 2.98 -36.78 10.17
N ILE A 578 1.95 -37.59 10.43
CA ILE A 578 0.60 -37.38 9.88
C ILE A 578 -0.14 -36.18 10.48
N CYS A 579 0.40 -35.60 11.56
CA CYS A 579 -0.16 -34.44 12.24
C CYS A 579 0.47 -33.12 11.78
N GLN A 580 1.53 -33.15 10.96
CA GLN A 580 2.30 -31.97 10.56
C GLN A 580 1.70 -31.25 9.35
N PHE A 581 0.54 -30.62 9.56
CA PHE A 581 -0.27 -29.99 8.52
C PHE A 581 0.45 -28.88 7.71
N PHE A 582 1.49 -28.25 8.27
CA PHE A 582 2.28 -27.25 7.53
C PHE A 582 2.99 -27.83 6.31
N ARG A 583 3.26 -29.15 6.28
CA ARG A 583 3.92 -29.80 5.15
C ARG A 583 3.16 -29.63 3.84
N ILE A 584 1.83 -29.78 3.85
CA ILE A 584 1.02 -29.60 2.64
C ILE A 584 1.07 -28.14 2.17
N HIS A 585 0.94 -27.19 3.09
CA HIS A 585 1.06 -25.76 2.79
C HIS A 585 2.39 -25.42 2.11
N GLN A 586 3.50 -25.95 2.62
CA GLN A 586 4.84 -25.65 2.13
C GLN A 586 5.10 -26.16 0.71
N ARG A 587 4.26 -27.07 0.18
CA ARG A 587 4.40 -27.61 -1.19
C ARG A 587 3.81 -26.74 -2.28
N GLY A 588 2.88 -25.85 -1.95
CA GLY A 588 2.24 -25.01 -2.95
C GLY A 588 3.26 -24.14 -3.70
N THR A 589 3.13 -24.12 -5.02
CA THR A 589 3.96 -23.34 -5.95
C THR A 589 3.24 -22.09 -6.49
N GLY A 590 1.91 -22.07 -6.35
CA GLY A 590 1.09 -20.88 -6.57
C GLY A 590 1.11 -19.95 -5.35
N THR A 591 0.10 -19.09 -5.25
CA THR A 591 -0.08 -18.26 -4.06
C THR A 591 -0.42 -19.15 -2.87
N THR A 592 0.35 -19.05 -1.79
CA THR A 592 0.09 -19.80 -0.56
C THR A 592 -0.06 -18.89 0.64
N SER A 593 -0.93 -19.30 1.56
CA SER A 593 -1.15 -18.60 2.81
C SER A 593 -1.41 -19.57 3.96
N ALA A 594 -1.10 -19.13 5.18
CA ALA A 594 -1.45 -19.86 6.39
C ALA A 594 -2.05 -18.91 7.41
N THR A 595 -3.15 -19.33 8.01
CA THR A 595 -3.85 -18.65 9.11
C THR A 595 -3.77 -19.56 10.35
N TYR A 596 -2.77 -19.34 11.20
CA TYR A 596 -2.52 -20.19 12.36
C TYR A 596 -3.00 -19.53 13.65
N VAL A 597 -4.09 -20.05 14.22
CA VAL A 597 -4.87 -19.39 15.27
C VAL A 597 -4.48 -19.95 16.65
N GLN A 598 -3.87 -19.12 17.49
CA GLN A 598 -3.53 -19.54 18.85
C GLN A 598 -4.77 -19.78 19.71
N GLY A 599 -4.73 -20.84 20.53
CA GLY A 599 -5.84 -21.20 21.43
C GLY A 599 -7.04 -21.87 20.74
N ALA A 600 -7.09 -21.97 19.40
CA ALA A 600 -8.11 -22.73 18.68
C ALA A 600 -7.78 -24.23 18.65
N SER A 601 -8.80 -25.07 18.83
CA SER A 601 -8.74 -26.54 18.77
C SER A 601 -9.23 -27.10 17.44
N HIS A 602 -9.12 -28.42 17.25
CA HIS A 602 -9.56 -29.09 16.02
C HIS A 602 -11.04 -28.83 15.75
N ASN A 603 -11.87 -29.01 16.79
CA ASN A 603 -13.32 -28.89 16.68
C ASN A 603 -13.85 -27.46 16.87
N ASP A 604 -12.99 -26.45 16.91
CA ASP A 604 -13.44 -25.06 16.96
C ASP A 604 -13.89 -24.55 15.57
N PHE A 605 -13.41 -25.18 14.49
CA PHE A 605 -13.77 -24.83 13.10
C PHE A 605 -14.99 -25.57 12.55
N ASN A 606 -15.80 -26.16 13.42
CA ASN A 606 -17.10 -26.77 13.11
C ASN A 606 -18.11 -26.45 14.24
N CYS A 607 -19.40 -26.75 14.06
CA CYS A 607 -20.41 -26.47 15.09
C CYS A 607 -20.27 -27.38 16.33
N CYS A 608 -19.72 -28.57 16.15
CA CYS A 608 -20.11 -29.73 16.94
C CYS A 608 -18.97 -30.72 17.11
N GLY A 609 -18.92 -31.38 18.26
CA GLY A 609 -17.81 -32.25 18.63
C GLY A 609 -17.36 -31.97 20.06
N PHE A 610 -16.50 -32.84 20.58
CA PHE A 610 -15.94 -32.66 21.92
C PHE A 610 -14.85 -31.58 21.91
N ALA A 611 -14.69 -30.90 23.04
CA ALA A 611 -13.59 -29.96 23.21
C ALA A 611 -12.29 -30.75 23.36
N ASP A 612 -11.41 -30.64 22.36
CA ASP A 612 -10.13 -31.34 22.29
C ASP A 612 -8.92 -30.40 22.47
N GLY A 613 -9.18 -29.10 22.60
CA GLY A 613 -8.17 -28.07 22.81
C GLY A 613 -7.29 -28.32 24.03
N THR A 614 -5.99 -28.07 23.87
CA THR A 614 -5.03 -28.17 24.98
C THR A 614 -4.01 -27.03 24.95
N GLY A 615 -3.59 -26.59 26.14
CA GLY A 615 -2.72 -25.42 26.31
C GLY A 615 -3.45 -24.25 26.98
N PRO A 616 -2.78 -23.10 27.16
CA PRO A 616 -3.35 -21.93 27.79
C PRO A 616 -4.28 -21.15 26.85
N LEU A 617 -5.18 -20.31 27.39
CA LEU A 617 -5.96 -19.33 26.61
C LEU A 617 -6.75 -19.93 25.43
N LEU A 618 -7.47 -21.04 25.67
CA LEU A 618 -8.38 -21.60 24.67
C LEU A 618 -9.47 -20.58 24.31
N ILE A 619 -9.59 -20.24 23.02
CA ILE A 619 -10.51 -19.19 22.55
C ILE A 619 -11.91 -19.73 22.23
N GLY A 620 -12.00 -21.03 21.91
CA GLY A 620 -13.24 -21.72 21.57
C GLY A 620 -13.86 -21.32 20.23
N ARG A 621 -14.89 -22.07 19.83
CA ARG A 621 -15.65 -21.92 18.58
C ARG A 621 -15.97 -20.47 18.19
N PRO A 622 -16.61 -19.64 19.03
CA PRO A 622 -17.05 -18.31 18.58
C PRO A 622 -15.91 -17.46 18.03
N ALA A 623 -14.75 -17.46 18.70
CA ALA A 623 -13.60 -16.68 18.28
C ALA A 623 -12.82 -17.34 17.13
N ALA A 624 -12.68 -18.67 17.11
CA ALA A 624 -12.04 -19.35 15.98
C ALA A 624 -12.85 -19.20 14.68
N GLN A 625 -14.18 -19.20 14.78
CA GLN A 625 -15.08 -19.08 13.64
C GLN A 625 -15.16 -17.65 13.09
N THR A 626 -14.92 -16.60 13.89
CA THR A 626 -14.78 -15.24 13.34
C THR A 626 -13.53 -15.11 12.46
N VAL A 627 -12.42 -15.74 12.87
CA VAL A 627 -11.21 -15.83 12.03
C VAL A 627 -11.51 -16.60 10.74
N ALA A 628 -12.10 -17.80 10.85
CA ALA A 628 -12.42 -18.62 9.68
C ALA A 628 -13.33 -17.90 8.68
N LYS A 629 -14.42 -17.30 9.15
CA LYS A 629 -15.36 -16.53 8.30
C LYS A 629 -14.65 -15.40 7.55
N SER A 630 -13.89 -14.57 8.27
CA SER A 630 -13.28 -13.37 7.69
C SER A 630 -12.16 -13.71 6.70
N TYR A 631 -11.27 -14.63 7.07
CA TYR A 631 -10.13 -14.98 6.22
C TYR A 631 -10.54 -15.81 5.00
N LEU A 632 -11.53 -16.71 5.11
CA LEU A 632 -12.04 -17.39 3.91
C LEU A 632 -12.75 -16.41 2.98
N LEU A 633 -13.58 -15.51 3.50
CA LEU A 633 -14.21 -14.49 2.68
C LEU A 633 -13.16 -13.58 2.02
N ALA A 634 -12.12 -13.16 2.74
CA ALA A 634 -11.05 -12.31 2.19
C ALA A 634 -10.32 -12.96 1.01
N HIS A 635 -9.98 -14.25 1.11
CA HIS A 635 -9.43 -15.00 -0.02
C HIS A 635 -10.41 -15.08 -1.19
N MET A 636 -11.68 -15.40 -0.92
CA MET A 636 -12.67 -15.55 -1.98
C MET A 636 -12.95 -14.24 -2.71
N GLU A 637 -13.09 -13.12 -2.00
CA GLU A 637 -13.31 -11.81 -2.63
C GLU A 637 -12.10 -11.37 -3.47
N TYR A 638 -10.89 -11.57 -2.95
CA TYR A 638 -9.67 -11.24 -3.69
C TYR A 638 -9.55 -12.11 -4.97
N LEU A 639 -9.72 -13.42 -4.85
CA LEU A 639 -9.50 -14.37 -5.95
C LEU A 639 -10.67 -14.46 -6.95
N SER A 640 -11.91 -14.20 -6.55
CA SER A 640 -13.08 -14.26 -7.45
C SER A 640 -13.45 -12.92 -8.06
N ARG A 641 -13.30 -11.82 -7.30
CA ARG A 641 -13.81 -10.50 -7.66
C ARG A 641 -12.72 -9.45 -7.76
N GLY A 642 -11.46 -9.80 -7.51
CA GLY A 642 -10.34 -8.86 -7.55
C GLY A 642 -10.43 -7.78 -6.46
N ASN A 643 -11.11 -8.07 -5.34
CA ASN A 643 -11.30 -7.09 -4.28
C ASN A 643 -9.98 -6.81 -3.56
N LEU A 644 -9.33 -5.69 -3.89
CA LEU A 644 -8.02 -5.33 -3.35
C LEU A 644 -8.08 -4.97 -1.87
N ALA A 645 -9.23 -4.50 -1.36
CA ALA A 645 -9.41 -4.18 0.05
C ALA A 645 -9.19 -5.43 0.94
N THR A 646 -9.57 -6.62 0.47
CA THR A 646 -9.41 -7.83 1.27
C THR A 646 -8.01 -8.41 1.23
N LYS A 647 -7.19 -8.05 0.22
CA LYS A 647 -5.80 -8.52 0.10
C LYS A 647 -4.96 -8.07 1.30
N ASP A 648 -5.17 -6.85 1.80
CA ASP A 648 -4.43 -6.30 2.93
C ASP A 648 -4.58 -7.13 4.22
N PHE A 649 -5.74 -7.75 4.46
CA PHE A 649 -5.90 -8.67 5.59
C PHE A 649 -5.09 -9.95 5.45
N LEU A 650 -4.70 -10.32 4.23
CA LEU A 650 -3.95 -11.54 3.95
C LEU A 650 -2.44 -11.28 4.02
N VAL A 651 -1.99 -10.11 3.55
CA VAL A 651 -0.56 -9.79 3.37
C VAL A 651 0.05 -8.94 4.49
N ARG A 652 -0.75 -8.20 5.26
CA ARG A 652 -0.25 -7.44 6.42
C ARG A 652 -0.16 -8.36 7.63
N ASN A 653 0.78 -8.09 8.53
CA ASN A 653 0.89 -8.84 9.77
C ASN A 653 -0.41 -8.69 10.59
N PHE A 654 -0.97 -9.81 11.07
CA PHE A 654 -2.23 -9.82 11.81
C PHE A 654 -2.22 -8.85 13.00
N ASN A 655 -1.10 -8.73 13.70
CA ASN A 655 -1.00 -7.84 14.87
C ASN A 655 -1.06 -6.35 14.49
N ALA A 656 -0.77 -6.02 13.23
CA ALA A 656 -0.80 -4.66 12.70
C ALA A 656 -2.15 -4.31 12.09
N PHE A 657 -2.81 -5.28 11.42
CA PHE A 657 -4.10 -5.08 10.78
C PHE A 657 -4.88 -6.39 10.67
N HIS A 658 -6.14 -6.37 11.09
CA HIS A 658 -7.03 -7.52 11.01
C HIS A 658 -8.51 -7.08 10.93
N PRO A 659 -9.41 -7.97 10.50
CA PRO A 659 -10.85 -7.70 10.50
C PRO A 659 -11.38 -7.30 11.88
N ILE A 660 -12.22 -6.27 11.95
CA ILE A 660 -12.72 -5.66 13.20
C ILE A 660 -13.57 -6.60 14.06
N GLY A 661 -14.28 -7.55 13.46
CA GLY A 661 -15.10 -8.51 14.19
C GLY A 661 -14.29 -9.59 14.91
N ILE A 662 -12.97 -9.65 14.71
CA ILE A 662 -12.09 -10.58 15.42
C ILE A 662 -11.73 -9.97 16.79
N PRO A 663 -11.99 -10.67 17.92
CA PRO A 663 -11.66 -10.14 19.23
C PRO A 663 -10.15 -9.87 19.38
N GLY A 664 -9.78 -8.70 19.92
CA GLY A 664 -8.37 -8.29 20.04
C GLY A 664 -7.49 -9.14 20.96
N ASN A 665 -8.06 -10.15 21.65
CA ASN A 665 -7.28 -11.14 22.41
C ASN A 665 -6.93 -12.39 21.60
N VAL A 666 -7.44 -12.51 20.36
CA VAL A 666 -7.08 -13.58 19.44
C VAL A 666 -5.72 -13.26 18.83
N VAL A 667 -4.83 -14.25 18.80
CA VAL A 667 -3.52 -14.13 18.17
C VAL A 667 -3.49 -15.07 16.98
N VAL A 668 -3.14 -14.55 15.82
CA VAL A 668 -2.96 -15.31 14.59
C VAL A 668 -1.54 -15.06 14.08
N ALA A 669 -0.83 -16.13 13.76
CA ALA A 669 0.36 -16.05 12.93
C ALA A 669 -0.07 -16.27 11.48
N ASN A 670 -0.07 -15.20 10.67
CA ASN A 670 -0.44 -15.27 9.27
C ASN A 670 0.80 -15.27 8.36
N GLN A 671 0.73 -16.06 7.30
CA GLN A 671 1.76 -16.14 6.26
C GLN A 671 1.13 -15.86 4.91
N TRP A 672 1.94 -15.27 4.04
CA TRP A 672 1.65 -15.10 2.63
C TRP A 672 2.92 -15.39 1.84
N LYS A 673 2.76 -16.04 0.68
CA LYS A 673 3.81 -16.22 -0.31
C LYS A 673 3.20 -16.11 -1.70
N ASP A 674 3.73 -15.18 -2.47
CA ASP A 674 3.39 -15.05 -3.89
C ASP A 674 3.99 -16.18 -4.72
N PRO A 675 3.43 -16.46 -5.91
CA PRO A 675 4.01 -17.44 -6.83
C PRO A 675 5.47 -17.10 -7.13
N SER A 676 6.34 -18.12 -7.20
CA SER A 676 7.79 -17.91 -7.36
C SER A 676 8.20 -17.14 -8.63
N GLN A 677 7.31 -17.03 -9.62
CA GLN A 677 7.56 -16.34 -10.88
C GLN A 677 7.29 -14.83 -10.84
N THR A 678 6.69 -14.31 -9.77
CA THR A 678 6.28 -12.90 -9.63
C THR A 678 7.08 -12.14 -8.57
N ALA A 679 8.05 -12.78 -7.92
CA ALA A 679 8.89 -12.17 -6.90
C ALA A 679 10.37 -12.23 -7.30
N ASP A 680 11.12 -11.15 -7.05
CA ASP A 680 12.58 -11.18 -7.19
C ASP A 680 13.22 -11.70 -5.90
N VAL A 681 13.77 -12.91 -5.97
CA VAL A 681 14.25 -13.65 -4.80
C VAL A 681 15.70 -13.28 -4.51
N ILE A 682 15.95 -12.75 -3.31
CA ILE A 682 17.30 -12.56 -2.77
C ILE A 682 17.77 -13.87 -2.14
N ASP A 683 16.96 -14.43 -1.22
CA ASP A 683 17.27 -15.71 -0.60
C ASP A 683 16.04 -16.55 -0.28
N SER A 684 15.91 -17.67 -0.98
CA SER A 684 14.92 -18.70 -0.74
C SER A 684 15.46 -19.86 0.10
N TYR A 685 16.77 -20.02 0.27
CA TYR A 685 17.41 -21.21 0.88
C TYR A 685 17.11 -22.57 0.20
N GLN A 686 16.32 -22.59 -0.88
CA GLN A 686 15.95 -23.84 -1.57
C GLN A 686 16.88 -24.15 -2.74
N THR A 687 17.42 -23.14 -3.42
CA THR A 687 18.33 -23.31 -4.57
C THR A 687 19.81 -23.26 -4.17
N GLN A 688 20.12 -22.65 -3.03
CA GLN A 688 21.44 -22.59 -2.40
C GLN A 688 21.31 -22.97 -0.93
N THR A 689 22.21 -23.81 -0.43
CA THR A 689 22.10 -24.39 0.92
C THR A 689 23.36 -24.17 1.76
N SER A 690 24.22 -23.24 1.35
CA SER A 690 25.41 -22.87 2.10
C SER A 690 25.15 -21.58 2.87
N THR A 691 25.46 -21.57 4.17
CA THR A 691 25.22 -20.41 5.04
C THR A 691 25.93 -19.12 4.65
N GLY A 692 26.90 -19.18 3.73
CA GLY A 692 27.70 -18.03 3.32
C GLY A 692 27.32 -17.44 1.96
N VAL A 693 26.29 -17.95 1.29
CA VAL A 693 25.88 -17.50 -0.06
C VAL A 693 24.36 -17.58 -0.18
N SER A 694 23.72 -16.53 -0.69
CA SER A 694 22.28 -16.47 -0.90
C SER A 694 21.84 -17.25 -2.15
N SER A 695 20.54 -17.47 -2.28
CA SER A 695 19.93 -18.03 -3.51
C SER A 695 20.19 -17.19 -4.76
N SER A 696 20.28 -15.86 -4.64
CA SER A 696 20.67 -14.97 -5.75
C SER A 696 22.18 -14.96 -6.06
N GLY A 697 23.00 -15.62 -5.22
CA GLY A 697 24.44 -15.76 -5.41
C GLY A 697 25.30 -14.69 -4.72
N GLY A 698 24.69 -13.79 -3.93
CA GLY A 698 25.41 -12.82 -3.10
C GLY A 698 26.05 -13.46 -1.87
N ALA A 699 27.14 -12.87 -1.35
CA ALA A 699 27.72 -13.34 -0.09
C ALA A 699 26.80 -13.07 1.10
N VAL A 700 26.77 -14.00 2.06
CA VAL A 700 26.03 -13.84 3.32
C VAL A 700 27.02 -13.72 4.47
N ALA A 701 26.88 -12.63 5.24
CA ALA A 701 27.74 -12.29 6.37
C ALA A 701 26.92 -12.15 7.66
N PHE A 702 27.46 -12.61 8.78
CA PHE A 702 26.76 -12.57 10.06
C PHE A 702 27.70 -12.65 11.25
N ASP A 703 27.24 -12.17 12.40
CA ASP A 703 27.88 -12.38 13.70
C ASP A 703 26.92 -12.94 14.77
N VAL A 704 25.70 -13.31 14.37
CA VAL A 704 24.75 -14.12 15.15
C VAL A 704 25.32 -15.53 15.43
N SER A 705 24.75 -16.20 16.43
CA SER A 705 25.20 -17.51 16.91
C SER A 705 24.36 -18.66 16.35
N ASN A 706 24.97 -19.85 16.32
CA ASN A 706 24.34 -21.12 15.91
C ASN A 706 23.56 -21.05 14.59
N VAL A 707 24.11 -20.34 13.60
CA VAL A 707 23.55 -20.27 12.25
C VAL A 707 23.50 -21.68 11.65
N ASN A 708 22.33 -22.06 11.16
CA ASN A 708 22.14 -23.30 10.44
C ASN A 708 21.11 -23.11 9.33
N GLU A 709 21.49 -23.47 8.11
CA GLU A 709 20.56 -23.72 7.02
C GLU A 709 20.23 -25.21 6.98
N GLY A 710 18.93 -25.51 7.00
CA GLY A 710 18.45 -26.87 7.17
C GLY A 710 17.07 -27.07 6.58
N ILE A 711 16.68 -28.33 6.44
CA ILE A 711 15.31 -28.71 6.10
C ILE A 711 14.41 -28.29 7.27
N TYR A 712 13.17 -27.87 7.01
CA TYR A 712 12.18 -27.55 8.05
C TYR A 712 11.63 -28.77 8.79
N ASN A 713 12.54 -29.59 9.31
CA ASN A 713 12.23 -30.77 10.09
C ASN A 713 12.92 -30.72 11.45
N ASP A 714 12.13 -30.88 12.50
CA ASP A 714 12.61 -31.22 13.82
C ASP A 714 13.00 -32.71 13.81
N ASN A 715 14.29 -32.98 14.01
CA ASN A 715 14.82 -34.34 13.90
C ASN A 715 14.62 -35.15 15.18
N ASN A 716 14.09 -34.51 16.23
CA ASN A 716 13.83 -35.16 17.48
C ASN A 716 12.33 -35.08 17.83
N THR A 717 11.84 -36.00 18.65
CA THR A 717 10.40 -36.06 18.99
C THR A 717 10.00 -34.99 20.03
N THR A 718 10.84 -33.99 20.26
CA THR A 718 10.67 -32.97 21.29
C THR A 718 11.05 -31.61 20.75
N PHE A 719 10.21 -30.62 20.98
CA PHE A 719 10.51 -29.23 20.62
C PHE A 719 11.56 -28.57 21.52
N THR A 720 12.46 -29.32 22.16
CA THR A 720 13.52 -28.78 23.01
C THR A 720 14.79 -28.53 22.20
N TRP A 721 15.18 -27.26 22.08
CA TRP A 721 16.38 -26.91 21.33
C TRP A 721 17.65 -27.53 21.91
N THR A 722 18.50 -28.04 21.01
CA THR A 722 19.89 -28.43 21.29
C THR A 722 20.77 -28.08 20.09
N THR A 723 22.09 -27.98 20.29
CA THR A 723 23.02 -27.76 19.17
C THR A 723 23.08 -28.92 18.17
N ALA A 724 22.64 -30.12 18.57
CA ALA A 724 22.55 -31.28 17.69
C ALA A 724 21.27 -31.30 16.84
N ASP A 725 20.28 -30.45 17.18
CA ASP A 725 19.04 -30.30 16.43
C ASP A 725 18.68 -28.82 16.23
N PRO A 726 19.41 -28.13 15.33
CA PRO A 726 19.26 -26.70 15.13
C PRO A 726 17.88 -26.31 14.60
N MET A 727 17.23 -27.16 13.80
CA MET A 727 15.90 -26.90 13.20
C MET A 727 14.72 -27.24 14.13
N ASN A 728 14.99 -27.37 15.44
CA ASN A 728 13.98 -27.61 16.47
C ASN A 728 12.74 -26.70 16.33
N GLY A 729 11.56 -27.32 16.41
CA GLY A 729 10.26 -26.66 16.22
C GLY A 729 9.77 -26.60 14.78
N MET A 730 10.61 -26.87 13.79
CA MET A 730 10.19 -26.86 12.39
C MET A 730 9.44 -28.15 12.04
N THR A 731 8.27 -28.01 11.43
CA THR A 731 7.38 -29.12 11.03
C THR A 731 6.79 -28.92 9.63
N GLN A 732 7.43 -28.06 8.84
CA GLN A 732 6.99 -27.68 7.50
C GLN A 732 7.52 -28.63 6.42
N ALA A 733 8.46 -29.54 6.74
CA ALA A 733 9.13 -30.39 5.76
C ALA A 733 9.42 -31.82 6.26
N SER A 734 9.83 -32.73 5.37
CA SER A 734 10.27 -34.11 5.69
C SER A 734 11.40 -34.59 4.78
N SER A 735 12.37 -35.34 5.30
CA SER A 735 13.70 -35.52 4.66
C SER A 735 13.76 -35.99 3.18
N THR A 736 12.69 -36.53 2.58
CA THR A 736 12.49 -36.66 1.11
C THR A 736 11.02 -36.98 0.80
N PRO A 737 10.39 -36.44 -0.27
CA PRO A 737 10.88 -35.42 -1.22
C PRO A 737 10.65 -33.98 -0.74
N ASP A 738 10.31 -33.81 0.54
CA ASP A 738 9.90 -32.54 1.11
C ASP A 738 11.09 -31.82 1.75
N ASP A 739 11.97 -31.28 0.91
CA ASP A 739 13.25 -30.71 1.30
C ASP A 739 13.23 -29.19 1.41
N SER A 740 12.06 -28.60 1.70
CA SER A 740 11.93 -27.17 1.96
C SER A 740 12.80 -26.75 3.14
N ARG A 741 13.49 -25.62 2.97
CA ARG A 741 14.59 -25.17 3.81
C ARG A 741 14.44 -23.72 4.18
N GLY A 742 15.14 -23.36 5.25
CA GLY A 742 15.45 -21.98 5.61
C GLY A 742 16.63 -21.91 6.55
N VAL A 743 16.84 -20.73 7.11
CA VAL A 743 17.90 -20.49 8.09
C VAL A 743 17.32 -20.30 9.49
N VAL A 744 18.05 -20.77 10.50
CA VAL A 744 17.81 -20.48 11.91
C VAL A 744 19.08 -19.97 12.57
N PHE A 745 18.93 -19.03 13.51
CA PHE A 745 20.04 -18.50 14.29
C PHE A 745 19.53 -17.83 15.58
N ASP A 746 20.45 -17.54 16.51
CA ASP A 746 20.13 -16.89 17.77
C ASP A 746 21.15 -15.83 18.19
N TRP A 747 20.73 -14.96 19.10
CA TRP A 747 21.59 -13.94 19.70
C TRP A 747 21.32 -13.84 21.20
N PRO A 748 22.39 -13.82 22.03
CA PRO A 748 22.27 -13.59 23.46
C PRO A 748 22.11 -12.09 23.76
N SER A 749 21.67 -11.77 24.98
CA SER A 749 21.60 -10.39 25.45
C SER A 749 22.99 -9.74 25.55
N GLY A 750 23.05 -8.42 25.32
CA GLY A 750 24.18 -7.57 25.73
C GLY A 750 25.04 -7.01 24.60
N SER A 751 24.83 -7.40 23.35
CA SER A 751 25.49 -6.77 22.19
C SER A 751 24.58 -6.82 20.97
N SER A 752 24.72 -5.83 20.10
CA SER A 752 24.06 -5.82 18.79
C SER A 752 24.66 -6.90 17.89
N ARG A 753 23.82 -7.55 17.09
CA ARG A 753 24.18 -8.64 16.16
C ARG A 753 23.49 -8.43 14.81
N PHE A 754 23.99 -9.07 13.77
CA PHE A 754 23.40 -8.99 12.45
C PHE A 754 23.46 -10.28 11.62
N TYR A 755 22.60 -10.32 10.62
CA TYR A 755 22.62 -11.26 9.50
C TYR A 755 22.36 -10.48 8.21
N GLN A 756 23.26 -10.56 7.23
CA GLN A 756 23.29 -9.67 6.07
C GLN A 756 23.50 -10.45 4.77
N TRP A 757 22.73 -10.07 3.75
CA TRP A 757 22.88 -10.53 2.37
C TRP A 757 23.50 -9.40 1.53
N GLU A 758 24.54 -9.72 0.79
CA GLU A 758 24.95 -8.94 -0.38
C GLU A 758 23.88 -9.10 -1.48
N VAL A 759 23.49 -7.98 -2.09
CA VAL A 759 22.58 -7.96 -3.23
C VAL A 759 23.44 -7.95 -4.50
N PRO A 760 23.33 -8.96 -5.38
CA PRO A 760 24.03 -8.95 -6.65
C PRO A 760 23.65 -7.73 -7.50
N ALA A 761 24.61 -7.19 -8.26
CA ALA A 761 24.38 -5.99 -9.08
C ALA A 761 23.25 -6.13 -10.11
N ALA A 762 22.83 -7.34 -10.47
CA ALA A 762 21.69 -7.57 -11.37
C ALA A 762 20.32 -7.36 -10.70
N GLN A 763 20.28 -7.38 -9.36
CA GLN A 763 19.08 -7.21 -8.52
C GLN A 763 19.17 -5.93 -7.66
N SER A 764 20.16 -5.06 -7.86
CA SER A 764 20.39 -3.91 -6.97
C SER A 764 19.35 -2.81 -7.09
N ASN A 765 18.52 -2.82 -8.14
CA ASN A 765 17.49 -1.82 -8.33
C ASN A 765 16.20 -2.25 -7.62
N PHE A 766 15.95 -1.68 -6.45
CA PHE A 766 14.72 -1.89 -5.68
C PHE A 766 13.69 -0.78 -5.97
N ALA A 767 14.02 0.24 -6.78
CA ALA A 767 13.18 1.41 -6.98
C ALA A 767 11.86 1.09 -7.71
N ASP A 768 11.81 -0.05 -8.42
CA ASP A 768 10.62 -0.53 -9.13
C ASP A 768 9.70 -1.39 -8.24
N ASP A 769 10.19 -1.85 -7.08
CA ASP A 769 9.48 -2.75 -6.19
C ASP A 769 8.59 -2.03 -5.16
N SER A 770 7.43 -2.62 -4.86
CA SER A 770 6.55 -2.11 -3.80
C SER A 770 7.08 -2.43 -2.42
N PHE A 771 7.47 -3.68 -2.19
CA PHE A 771 7.79 -4.18 -0.86
C PHE A 771 8.98 -5.13 -0.84
N LEU A 772 9.80 -4.99 0.20
CA LEU A 772 10.70 -6.02 0.69
C LEU A 772 9.92 -6.92 1.66
N THR A 773 9.93 -8.22 1.38
CA THR A 773 9.15 -9.22 2.13
C THR A 773 10.03 -10.36 2.60
N LEU A 774 9.68 -10.92 3.76
CA LEU A 774 10.26 -12.17 4.26
C LEU A 774 9.27 -12.88 5.18
N ARG A 775 9.45 -14.18 5.38
CA ARG A 775 8.74 -14.93 6.43
C ARG A 775 9.67 -15.14 7.61
N ALA A 776 9.19 -14.88 8.82
CA ALA A 776 9.96 -15.12 10.04
C ALA A 776 9.14 -15.80 11.15
N CYS A 777 9.78 -16.70 11.89
CA CYS A 777 9.22 -17.38 13.04
C CYS A 777 10.14 -17.23 14.26
N GLN A 778 9.58 -17.20 15.45
CA GLN A 778 10.38 -17.24 16.68
C GLN A 778 10.65 -18.70 17.06
N GLY A 779 11.91 -19.02 17.37
CA GLY A 779 12.34 -20.39 17.66
C GLY A 779 11.76 -20.91 18.98
N THR A 780 11.02 -22.02 18.92
CA THR A 780 10.36 -22.63 20.07
C THR A 780 11.34 -23.22 21.08
N ARG A 781 10.99 -23.09 22.38
CA ARG A 781 11.73 -23.57 23.56
C ARG A 781 13.25 -23.31 23.59
N HIS A 782 13.74 -22.33 22.86
CA HIS A 782 15.12 -21.88 22.95
C HIS A 782 15.35 -21.10 24.26
N PRO A 783 16.51 -21.22 24.94
CA PRO A 783 16.80 -20.43 26.15
C PRO A 783 16.57 -18.92 25.99
N ASN A 784 17.00 -18.34 24.85
CA ASN A 784 16.82 -16.90 24.61
C ASN A 784 15.35 -16.52 24.40
N THR A 785 14.59 -17.32 23.64
CA THR A 785 13.14 -17.13 23.43
C THR A 785 12.36 -17.28 24.74
N ASN A 786 12.71 -18.28 25.56
CA ASN A 786 12.07 -18.48 26.86
C ASN A 786 12.34 -17.31 27.82
N ALA A 787 13.53 -16.72 27.74
CA ALA A 787 13.91 -15.54 28.52
C ALA A 787 13.29 -14.24 27.98
N LEU A 788 13.10 -14.11 26.67
CA LEU A 788 12.39 -12.99 26.05
C LEU A 788 10.92 -12.93 26.49
N ALA A 789 10.25 -14.10 26.56
CA ALA A 789 8.90 -14.25 27.07
C ALA A 789 7.82 -13.36 26.40
N GLY A 790 8.03 -12.95 25.16
CA GLY A 790 7.12 -12.08 24.39
C GLY A 790 7.24 -12.28 22.89
N THR A 791 6.67 -11.35 22.13
CA THR A 791 6.89 -11.27 20.68
C THR A 791 8.34 -10.86 20.39
N LEU A 792 8.79 -11.15 19.18
CA LEU A 792 10.14 -10.87 18.70
C LEU A 792 10.06 -9.81 17.61
N ASN A 793 11.00 -8.88 17.61
CA ASN A 793 11.17 -7.87 16.56
C ASN A 793 12.65 -7.75 16.16
N PHE A 794 12.88 -7.15 15.00
CA PHE A 794 14.20 -6.84 14.43
C PHE A 794 14.13 -5.55 13.60
N THR A 795 15.28 -5.00 13.27
CA THR A 795 15.40 -3.87 12.35
C THR A 795 15.90 -4.38 11.01
N VAL A 796 15.32 -3.90 9.92
CA VAL A 796 15.80 -4.13 8.56
C VAL A 796 16.58 -2.90 8.13
N THR A 797 17.80 -3.10 7.63
CA THR A 797 18.68 -2.04 7.14
C THR A 797 18.99 -2.29 5.67
N LEU A 798 18.76 -1.29 4.83
CA LEU A 798 19.24 -1.25 3.45
C LEU A 798 20.51 -0.40 3.38
N THR A 799 21.47 -0.82 2.57
CA THR A 799 22.67 -0.04 2.26
C THR A 799 22.90 -0.02 0.77
N ASP A 800 23.08 1.17 0.19
CA ASP A 800 23.38 1.34 -1.23
C ASP A 800 24.87 1.13 -1.55
N THR A 801 25.21 1.12 -2.84
CA THR A 801 26.61 0.97 -3.30
C THR A 801 27.52 2.14 -2.93
N PHE A 802 26.97 3.27 -2.50
CA PHE A 802 27.70 4.43 -1.99
C PHE A 802 27.97 4.34 -0.47
N GLY A 803 27.35 3.38 0.22
CA GLY A 803 27.49 3.15 1.65
C GLY A 803 26.49 3.94 2.51
N THR A 804 25.50 4.58 1.89
CA THR A 804 24.37 5.22 2.58
C THR A 804 23.42 4.15 3.09
N SER A 805 22.85 4.33 4.26
CA SER A 805 21.94 3.33 4.85
C SER A 805 20.70 3.97 5.46
N SER A 806 19.59 3.24 5.38
CA SER A 806 18.35 3.52 6.08
C SER A 806 17.85 2.26 6.79
N SER A 807 17.18 2.44 7.93
CA SER A 807 16.80 1.35 8.83
C SER A 807 15.37 1.47 9.34
N ILE A 808 14.55 0.45 9.13
CA ILE A 808 13.17 0.37 9.62
C ILE A 808 13.04 -0.74 10.66
N ASN A 809 12.50 -0.42 11.84
CA ASN A 809 12.16 -1.41 12.83
C ASN A 809 10.76 -1.96 12.57
N ILE A 810 10.58 -3.29 12.58
CA ILE A 810 9.30 -3.88 12.18
C ILE A 810 8.17 -3.64 13.18
N THR A 811 8.44 -3.20 14.42
CA THR A 811 7.48 -3.19 15.54
C THR A 811 6.11 -2.60 15.17
N ASP A 812 6.08 -1.49 14.45
CA ASP A 812 4.83 -0.80 14.09
C ASP A 812 4.12 -1.42 12.87
N PHE A 813 4.83 -2.24 12.09
CA PHE A 813 4.30 -3.04 10.98
C PHE A 813 3.89 -4.45 11.42
N GLY A 814 4.09 -4.78 12.70
CA GLY A 814 3.79 -6.07 13.30
C GLY A 814 5.02 -6.70 13.97
N THR A 815 4.78 -7.71 14.82
CA THR A 815 5.87 -8.44 15.48
C THR A 815 5.73 -9.93 15.23
N ILE A 816 6.86 -10.65 15.33
CA ILE A 816 6.88 -12.10 15.22
C ILE A 816 6.25 -12.68 16.47
N THR A 817 5.15 -13.42 16.28
CA THR A 817 4.37 -13.98 17.38
C THR A 817 5.21 -14.90 18.26
N ARG A 818 4.86 -14.95 19.54
CA ARG A 818 5.43 -15.92 20.47
C ARG A 818 4.79 -17.28 20.20
N PRO A 819 5.56 -18.36 19.98
CA PRO A 819 4.99 -19.69 19.75
C PRO A 819 4.01 -20.08 20.85
N TYR A 820 2.87 -20.66 20.47
CA TYR A 820 1.84 -21.06 21.43
C TYR A 820 2.39 -21.99 22.53
N GLN A 821 2.09 -21.70 23.79
CA GLN A 821 2.79 -22.27 24.96
C GLN A 821 2.17 -23.60 25.44
N ARG A 822 2.13 -24.60 24.56
CA ARG A 822 1.59 -25.94 24.85
C ARG A 822 2.68 -26.94 25.26
N SER A 823 2.30 -27.95 26.06
CA SER A 823 3.22 -28.94 26.65
C SER A 823 3.05 -30.39 26.16
N ARG A 824 2.13 -30.66 25.22
CA ARG A 824 1.73 -32.03 24.83
C ARG A 824 2.74 -32.77 23.92
N CYS A 825 3.84 -32.14 23.51
CA CYS A 825 4.86 -32.74 22.62
C CYS A 825 6.29 -32.46 23.14
N GLY A 826 6.81 -33.39 23.94
CA GLY A 826 8.09 -33.29 24.64
C GLY A 826 8.03 -32.60 26.01
N THR A 827 9.19 -32.32 26.61
CA THR A 827 9.31 -31.62 27.90
C THR A 827 9.37 -30.10 27.71
N GLY A 828 8.51 -29.34 28.39
CA GLY A 828 8.53 -27.86 28.38
C GLY A 828 7.32 -27.21 27.68
N SER A 829 7.34 -25.87 27.59
CA SER A 829 6.27 -25.06 26.98
C SER A 829 6.73 -24.45 25.66
N GLY A 830 5.95 -24.64 24.59
CA GLY A 830 6.23 -24.11 23.25
C GLY A 830 5.86 -25.13 22.18
N TRP A 831 5.37 -24.67 21.03
CA TRP A 831 4.86 -25.50 19.94
C TRP A 831 5.63 -25.29 18.62
N ALA A 832 5.15 -25.89 17.54
CA ALA A 832 5.69 -25.70 16.19
C ALA A 832 5.98 -24.21 15.92
N ASN A 833 7.12 -23.95 15.28
CA ASN A 833 7.51 -22.61 14.89
C ASN A 833 6.47 -22.06 13.91
N GLU A 834 5.87 -20.94 14.28
CA GLU A 834 4.82 -20.27 13.53
C GLU A 834 5.40 -19.08 12.77
N PHE A 835 5.47 -19.20 11.45
CA PHE A 835 5.93 -18.13 10.59
C PHE A 835 4.88 -17.02 10.52
N ASN A 836 5.38 -15.80 10.43
CA ASN A 836 4.64 -14.57 10.22
C ASN A 836 5.18 -13.91 8.94
N ILE A 837 4.30 -13.28 8.18
CA ILE A 837 4.71 -12.37 7.12
C ILE A 837 5.31 -11.10 7.73
N VAL A 838 6.41 -10.64 7.14
CA VAL A 838 7.03 -9.33 7.37
C VAL A 838 7.12 -8.65 6.02
N ARG A 839 6.61 -7.42 5.96
CA ARG A 839 6.50 -6.65 4.73
C ARG A 839 6.78 -5.19 5.02
N LEU A 840 7.79 -4.63 4.38
CA LEU A 840 8.18 -3.23 4.50
C LEU A 840 8.15 -2.61 3.11
N ARG A 841 7.52 -1.45 2.97
CA ARG A 841 7.47 -0.75 1.70
C ARG A 841 8.88 -0.22 1.39
N VAL A 842 9.38 -0.48 0.19
CA VAL A 842 10.77 -0.09 -0.17
C VAL A 842 10.93 1.42 -0.12
N ALA A 843 9.94 2.13 -0.64
CA ALA A 843 9.87 3.58 -0.63
C ALA A 843 10.03 4.21 0.77
N ASP A 844 9.58 3.54 1.84
CA ASP A 844 9.64 4.10 3.19
C ASP A 844 11.08 4.28 3.70
N PHE A 845 12.07 3.61 3.09
CA PHE A 845 13.49 3.79 3.44
C PHE A 845 14.06 5.15 2.99
N GLU A 846 13.39 5.89 2.11
CA GLU A 846 13.85 7.22 1.68
C GLU A 846 13.41 8.34 2.65
N ASN A 847 12.55 8.04 3.62
CA ASN A 847 11.87 9.05 4.44
C ASN A 847 12.73 9.60 5.60
N ASP A 848 13.91 9.03 5.87
CA ASP A 848 14.83 9.48 6.94
C ASP A 848 15.81 10.57 6.50
N ALA A 849 15.67 11.06 5.26
CA ALA A 849 16.59 12.00 4.61
C ALA A 849 18.05 11.49 4.57
N SER A 850 18.28 10.17 4.66
CA SER A 850 19.61 9.58 4.51
C SER A 850 20.20 9.83 3.11
N GLY A 851 19.34 10.03 2.11
CA GLY A 851 19.73 10.12 0.71
C GLY A 851 20.06 8.75 0.10
N ILE A 852 19.52 7.67 0.67
CA ILE A 852 19.70 6.31 0.15
C ILE A 852 19.21 6.22 -1.29
N ASP A 853 20.02 5.63 -2.17
CA ASP A 853 19.65 5.36 -3.57
C ASP A 853 19.10 3.94 -3.72
N LEU A 854 17.77 3.84 -3.83
CA LEU A 854 17.07 2.56 -4.02
C LEU A 854 17.39 1.87 -5.35
N SER A 855 17.98 2.57 -6.33
CA SER A 855 18.36 1.96 -7.61
C SER A 855 19.69 1.18 -7.55
N THR A 856 20.45 1.34 -6.47
CA THR A 856 21.78 0.75 -6.31
C THR A 856 21.99 0.09 -4.94
N ILE A 857 20.99 -0.64 -4.43
CA ILE A 857 21.09 -1.38 -3.17
C ILE A 857 22.20 -2.45 -3.25
N ALA A 858 23.13 -2.38 -2.31
CA ALA A 858 24.26 -3.30 -2.18
C ALA A 858 24.02 -4.40 -1.13
N THR A 859 23.27 -4.10 -0.06
CA THR A 859 23.02 -5.09 1.00
C THR A 859 21.66 -4.92 1.65
N VAL A 860 21.05 -6.06 2.03
CA VAL A 860 19.93 -6.13 2.97
C VAL A 860 20.44 -6.75 4.27
N ARG A 861 20.09 -6.17 5.42
CA ARG A 861 20.58 -6.64 6.73
C ARG A 861 19.47 -6.68 7.76
N LEU A 862 19.43 -7.76 8.54
CA LEU A 862 18.64 -7.84 9.78
C LEU A 862 19.52 -7.51 10.99
N ASP A 863 19.03 -6.62 11.83
CA ASP A 863 19.71 -6.08 13.00
C ASP A 863 19.00 -6.47 14.32
N PHE A 864 19.79 -7.01 15.23
CA PHE A 864 19.36 -7.61 16.49
C PHE A 864 20.05 -6.99 17.70
N GLY A 865 19.40 -7.01 18.87
CA GLY A 865 20.02 -6.64 20.14
C GLY A 865 19.73 -5.20 20.60
N PRO A 866 20.40 -4.74 21.69
CA PRO A 866 20.05 -3.50 22.38
C PRO A 866 20.04 -2.26 21.47
N GLY A 867 18.98 -1.45 21.56
CA GLY A 867 18.83 -0.20 20.80
C GLY A 867 18.43 -0.39 19.33
N LEU A 868 18.43 -1.62 18.83
CA LEU A 868 18.00 -1.95 17.47
C LEU A 868 16.68 -2.70 17.53
N SER A 869 16.56 -3.70 18.40
CA SER A 869 15.38 -4.57 18.47
C SER A 869 15.36 -5.45 19.72
N SER A 870 14.75 -6.63 19.65
CA SER A 870 14.65 -7.59 20.74
C SER A 870 16.05 -7.91 21.26
N THR A 871 16.27 -7.69 22.56
CA THR A 871 17.61 -7.72 23.15
C THR A 871 18.27 -9.10 23.10
N LEU A 872 17.48 -10.17 22.99
CA LEU A 872 17.89 -11.56 22.79
C LEU A 872 16.77 -12.32 22.07
N GLY A 873 17.10 -13.42 21.40
CA GLY A 873 16.10 -14.24 20.72
C GLY A 873 16.67 -15.41 19.96
N ARG A 874 15.78 -16.18 19.33
CA ARG A 874 16.07 -17.15 18.26
C ARG A 874 15.00 -16.97 17.19
N ILE A 875 15.42 -16.97 15.93
CA ILE A 875 14.55 -16.75 14.78
C ILE A 875 14.82 -17.81 13.72
N GLY A 876 13.77 -18.16 12.96
CA GLY A 876 13.89 -18.78 11.65
C GLY A 876 13.41 -17.82 10.57
N VAL A 877 14.12 -17.73 9.45
CA VAL A 877 13.87 -16.81 8.34
C VAL A 877 13.76 -17.62 7.04
N ASP A 878 12.88 -17.17 6.14
CA ASP A 878 12.67 -17.72 4.80
C ASP A 878 12.23 -16.64 3.80
N ASP A 879 12.36 -16.96 2.51
CA ASP A 879 11.82 -16.23 1.37
C ASP A 879 12.06 -14.72 1.44
N LEU A 880 13.32 -14.29 1.57
CA LEU A 880 13.66 -12.87 1.42
C LEU A 880 13.54 -12.49 -0.06
N GLN A 881 12.57 -11.64 -0.39
CA GLN A 881 12.22 -11.30 -1.76
C GLN A 881 11.59 -9.92 -1.90
N LEU A 882 11.65 -9.36 -3.10
CA LEU A 882 10.97 -8.13 -3.51
C LEU A 882 9.68 -8.46 -4.28
N THR A 883 8.68 -7.59 -4.16
CA THR A 883 7.34 -7.78 -4.76
C THR A 883 6.79 -6.45 -5.32
N GLU A 884 6.12 -6.50 -6.47
CA GLU A 884 5.62 -5.32 -7.21
C GLU A 884 4.15 -4.93 -6.93
N ASP A 885 3.47 -5.74 -6.11
CA ASP A 885 2.10 -5.63 -5.55
C ASP A 885 1.07 -4.59 -5.98
#